data_AF-A0A3M0WQH1-F1
#
_entry.id   AF-A0A3M0WQH1-F1
#
_cell.length_a   1.000
_cell.length_b   1.000
_cell.length_c   1.000
_cell.angle_alpha   90.00
_cell.angle_beta   90.00
_cell.angle_gamma   90.00
#
_symmetry.space_group_name_H-M   'P 1'
#
loop_
_entity.id
_entity.type
_entity.pdbx_description
1 polymer ?
#
loop_
_entity_poly.entity_id
_entity_poly.type
_entity_poly.pdbx_seq_one_letter_code
_entity_poly.pdbx_strand_id
1 'polypeptide(L)'
;NNPILPNGDLGVGCLETLSMGTLVENGFSTVDGNYGFGDIMYDAAGNLLPEDQWTPLPPGDYLVEVVVPNDPILNKPLYQVAREEDINIFTGNQYIPQPQPLEVINGSEVPDRSNPPDTPICAGSLHTVDVAGVGTDGYPADSTSIPGVTIPASTPVVNPDFAADGGSPYEGTPRHMCDMKLVQVISGRAVAPSFTFFTEVPIPGRWWGLILDDLTLSTNPAEWTFGEKAGIPNVPIGVYDFTNRLVTTIESDPNGMFSALMPSSLTMNAPSPTGMFANMFRLVGNDPGQPGRLNANYNPQYRTISANFEVIPGVSVIADLAPFQVATSIQSPGSQFNHVALCRLDAATPQLYAVDTPYVYTLGTDAQRTINIMGTGFGATQGTGTVSLMLNTTEIPLQVTSWSDRQITAVVPYRTRSNAYQLNIVADNGEHMVNALTIHVLGRGYNPTLFEVGPGKAYDPWVVNPATGVNFTIQDALNDAVNTPQALVVVYNKSNPLDPNTQELWNPKGVYYENLIMHSPVKLQGVGPGGIYENPDGTTQYVLGTIVNGLAFAGDTGNARNWRQLANSLNILGNQTIYEGAVITVYATQERPFIDHRFYPSIDGFTIEGGDQQDFPNNINQIGGGNNGQQAQIIIQGGGIYVNGHANYLRITNNIIQNNGGAYGAIRFGTPNLAPGDPNKDAQNDNIKVMHNQILANGGTNLAGAIGIFDGTERYEIAYNDLCGNYSAEYGGAISHYGYSPQGSIHNNRVYFNHSMDEGGGIMIAGELPRNSATTLSPGAGPVDIYNNIIQANLSNDDGGGLRFLMAGNYNYRVYNNMFLNNVSTHEGGGVSLNDAPRVFFYNNTVAKNLTTATAVTSNGQPAPAGLSTSRNSALLQATLPRWMPEYSDPVLFNNIFWDNRAGTWDGNTVSGIGLEGDTSPIFYWDMGVSDLTYLLSPTYTLMQTARGSVPDPDGTALICDGTGSAGTNII
;
A
#
# COMPACT_ATOMS: atom_id res chain seq x y z
N ASN A 1 58.45 -26.92 1.41
CA ASN A 1 57.00 -27.07 1.15
C ASN A 1 56.35 -27.62 2.40
N ASN A 2 55.80 -26.75 3.22
CA ASN A 2 55.01 -27.11 4.40
C ASN A 2 53.72 -26.27 4.30
N PRO A 3 52.64 -26.79 3.70
CA PRO A 3 51.37 -26.10 3.71
C PRO A 3 50.75 -26.19 5.12
N ILE A 4 50.13 -25.10 5.57
CA ILE A 4 49.35 -25.01 6.80
C ILE A 4 47.97 -25.64 6.55
N LEU A 5 47.95 -26.94 6.23
CA LEU A 5 46.78 -27.83 6.27
C LEU A 5 47.30 -29.27 6.47
N PRO A 6 46.73 -30.07 7.39
CA PRO A 6 47.17 -31.45 7.57
C PRO A 6 46.87 -32.29 6.31
N ASN A 7 47.85 -33.07 5.85
CA ASN A 7 47.58 -34.34 5.19
C ASN A 7 46.91 -35.25 6.23
N GLY A 8 45.59 -35.11 6.35
CA GLY A 8 44.75 -36.04 7.09
C GLY A 8 44.52 -37.30 6.27
N ASP A 9 44.76 -38.44 6.88
CA ASP A 9 44.66 -39.80 6.34
C ASP A 9 43.18 -40.22 6.10
N LEU A 10 42.41 -39.41 5.37
CA LEU A 10 40.99 -39.66 5.02
C LEU A 10 40.81 -40.24 3.62
N GLY A 11 41.89 -40.63 2.93
CA GLY A 11 41.78 -41.28 1.62
C GLY A 11 41.28 -40.37 0.49
N VAL A 12 41.45 -39.05 0.61
CA VAL A 12 41.14 -38.08 -0.45
C VAL A 12 42.34 -37.14 -0.59
N GLY A 13 43.08 -37.27 -1.68
CA GLY A 13 44.26 -36.46 -1.97
C GLY A 13 43.89 -35.09 -2.56
N CYS A 14 44.58 -34.06 -2.06
CA CYS A 14 44.70 -32.70 -2.58
C CYS A 14 43.50 -31.74 -2.38
N LEU A 15 43.67 -30.81 -1.44
CA LEU A 15 42.98 -29.50 -1.43
C LEU A 15 43.82 -28.51 -2.25
N GLU A 16 43.25 -27.95 -3.31
CA GLU A 16 43.82 -26.75 -3.94
C GLU A 16 43.30 -25.50 -3.20
N THR A 17 44.19 -24.56 -2.89
CA THR A 17 43.80 -23.18 -2.56
C THR A 17 43.41 -22.48 -3.86
N LEU A 18 42.16 -22.01 -3.99
CA LEU A 18 41.86 -21.01 -5.01
C LEU A 18 42.66 -19.74 -4.68
N SER A 19 43.65 -19.41 -5.52
CA SER A 19 44.25 -18.08 -5.54
C SER A 19 43.20 -17.08 -6.02
N MET A 20 42.37 -16.58 -5.10
CA MET A 20 41.56 -15.40 -5.33
C MET A 20 42.48 -14.18 -5.18
N GLY A 21 43.18 -13.83 -6.26
CA GLY A 21 44.06 -12.65 -6.20
C GLY A 21 45.09 -12.43 -7.31
N THR A 22 45.12 -13.21 -8.40
CA THR A 22 46.02 -12.91 -9.53
C THR A 22 45.27 -12.91 -10.85
N LEU A 23 44.78 -11.72 -11.23
CA LEU A 23 44.51 -11.38 -12.63
C LEU A 23 45.87 -11.34 -13.35
N VAL A 24 46.10 -12.26 -14.28
CA VAL A 24 47.28 -12.24 -15.15
C VAL A 24 46.85 -11.63 -16.48
N GLU A 25 47.17 -10.35 -16.70
CA GLU A 25 47.05 -9.71 -18.00
C GLU A 25 48.43 -9.48 -18.63
N ASN A 26 48.48 -9.40 -19.95
CA ASN A 26 49.73 -9.36 -20.71
C ASN A 26 50.29 -7.92 -20.74
N GLY A 27 51.23 -7.64 -19.84
CA GLY A 27 51.79 -6.31 -19.59
C GLY A 27 51.82 -6.07 -18.08
N PHE A 28 52.98 -5.67 -17.56
CA PHE A 28 53.23 -5.43 -16.13
C PHE A 28 52.03 -4.76 -15.43
N SER A 29 51.49 -5.39 -14.38
CA SER A 29 50.30 -4.90 -13.68
C SER A 29 50.57 -3.54 -13.02
N THR A 30 49.90 -2.49 -13.49
CA THR A 30 49.84 -1.16 -12.87
C THR A 30 48.59 -1.01 -12.00
N VAL A 31 48.33 -1.96 -11.10
CA VAL A 31 47.32 -1.80 -10.03
C VAL A 31 48.03 -1.46 -8.72
N ASP A 32 47.54 -0.42 -8.05
CA ASP A 32 47.92 -0.07 -6.67
C ASP A 32 47.65 -1.28 -5.77
N GLY A 33 48.71 -1.91 -5.27
CA GLY A 33 48.63 -3.11 -4.41
C GLY A 33 49.58 -4.24 -4.77
N ASN A 34 50.24 -4.19 -5.93
CA ASN A 34 51.34 -5.11 -6.24
C ASN A 34 52.67 -4.48 -5.79
N TYR A 35 53.12 -4.79 -4.57
CA TYR A 35 54.35 -4.25 -4.01
C TYR A 35 55.57 -4.97 -4.61
N GLY A 36 56.21 -4.34 -5.59
CA GLY A 36 57.53 -4.76 -6.06
C GLY A 36 58.61 -4.30 -5.08
N PHE A 37 59.35 -5.23 -4.49
CA PHE A 37 60.52 -4.91 -3.69
C PHE A 37 61.65 -4.42 -4.60
N GLY A 38 61.69 -3.11 -4.86
CA GLY A 38 62.66 -2.49 -5.77
C GLY A 38 63.97 -2.13 -5.09
N ASP A 39 63.88 -1.33 -4.03
CA ASP A 39 65.04 -0.65 -3.46
C ASP A 39 65.05 -0.64 -1.92
N ILE A 40 66.25 -0.55 -1.35
CA ILE A 40 66.52 -0.32 0.07
C ILE A 40 66.42 1.20 0.31
N MET A 41 65.35 1.62 1.01
CA MET A 41 65.06 3.02 1.30
C MET A 41 65.51 3.48 2.69
N TYR A 42 66.15 2.61 3.49
CA TYR A 42 66.53 2.90 4.87
C TYR A 42 67.99 2.50 5.14
N ASP A 43 68.68 3.29 5.99
CA ASP A 43 70.01 2.94 6.47
C ASP A 43 69.95 1.82 7.53
N ALA A 44 71.12 1.30 7.93
CA ALA A 44 71.21 0.26 8.96
C ALA A 44 70.71 0.71 10.36
N ALA A 45 70.40 1.99 10.55
CA ALA A 45 69.82 2.56 11.76
C ALA A 45 68.31 2.84 11.63
N GLY A 46 67.67 2.48 10.51
CA GLY A 46 66.24 2.63 10.28
C GLY A 46 65.82 4.04 9.83
N ASN A 47 66.76 4.91 9.45
CA ASN A 47 66.44 6.23 8.92
C ASN A 47 66.22 6.17 7.41
N LEU A 48 65.23 6.91 6.93
CA LEU A 48 64.90 6.98 5.50
C LEU A 48 66.05 7.65 4.74
N LEU A 49 66.63 6.92 3.77
CA LEU A 49 67.67 7.39 2.87
C LEU A 49 67.06 8.36 1.84
N PRO A 50 67.77 9.40 1.41
CA PRO A 50 67.35 10.19 0.26
C PRO A 50 67.29 9.31 -1.00
N GLU A 51 66.36 9.62 -1.92
CA GLU A 51 66.00 8.76 -3.07
C GLU A 51 67.19 8.45 -4.00
N ASP A 52 68.15 9.37 -4.12
CA ASP A 52 69.39 9.16 -4.88
C ASP A 52 70.38 8.18 -4.23
N GLN A 53 70.09 7.73 -3.01
CA GLN A 53 70.88 6.75 -2.25
C GLN A 53 70.17 5.40 -2.10
N TRP A 54 68.99 5.25 -2.72
CA TRP A 54 68.29 3.99 -2.75
C TRP A 54 69.08 2.99 -3.60
N THR A 55 69.34 1.81 -3.04
CA THR A 55 70.07 0.76 -3.75
C THR A 55 69.14 -0.41 -4.05
N PRO A 56 69.23 -1.05 -5.23
CA PRO A 56 68.38 -2.17 -5.58
C PRO A 56 68.47 -3.28 -4.53
N LEU A 57 67.33 -3.85 -4.16
CA LEU A 57 67.27 -4.92 -3.19
C LEU A 57 68.02 -6.15 -3.74
N PRO A 58 69.14 -6.60 -3.12
CA PRO A 58 69.91 -7.71 -3.65
C PRO A 58 69.14 -9.03 -3.51
N PRO A 59 69.38 -10.04 -4.38
CA PRO A 59 68.83 -11.37 -4.19
C PRO A 59 69.18 -11.92 -2.80
N GLY A 60 68.19 -12.47 -2.10
CA GLY A 60 68.35 -12.90 -0.72
C GLY A 60 67.02 -13.23 -0.05
N ASP A 61 67.11 -13.59 1.22
CA ASP A 61 65.94 -13.91 2.05
C ASP A 61 65.53 -12.66 2.84
N TYR A 62 64.28 -12.25 2.70
CA TYR A 62 63.70 -11.07 3.32
C TYR A 62 62.50 -11.43 4.19
N LEU A 63 62.36 -10.72 5.31
CA LEU A 63 61.16 -10.78 6.12
C LEU A 63 60.25 -9.62 5.74
N VAL A 64 59.00 -9.93 5.40
CA VAL A 64 57.96 -8.94 5.10
C VAL A 64 56.97 -8.99 6.25
N GLU A 65 56.85 -7.89 6.98
CA GLU A 65 55.93 -7.73 8.10
C GLU A 65 54.75 -6.84 7.71
N VAL A 66 53.57 -7.18 8.19
CA VAL A 66 52.37 -6.36 8.03
C VAL A 66 52.12 -5.49 9.26
N VAL A 67 51.92 -4.19 9.04
CA VAL A 67 51.59 -3.24 10.11
C VAL A 67 50.08 -3.02 10.13
N VAL A 68 49.40 -3.53 11.16
CA VAL A 68 47.96 -3.35 11.33
C VAL A 68 47.69 -2.04 12.09
N PRO A 69 46.87 -1.12 11.53
CA PRO A 69 46.49 0.10 12.23
C PRO A 69 45.63 -0.20 13.46
N ASN A 70 45.78 0.62 14.51
CA ASN A 70 44.92 0.58 15.67
C ASN A 70 43.63 1.36 15.45
N ASP A 71 42.53 0.85 16.01
CA ASP A 71 41.26 1.56 16.16
C ASP A 71 41.47 2.85 16.97
N PRO A 72 40.99 4.00 16.50
CA PRO A 72 41.23 5.29 17.15
C PRO A 72 40.52 5.47 18.51
N ILE A 73 39.56 4.61 18.87
CA ILE A 73 38.77 4.72 20.11
C ILE A 73 39.31 3.78 21.19
N LEU A 74 39.55 2.52 20.84
CA LEU A 74 39.97 1.45 21.74
C LEU A 74 41.49 1.22 21.74
N ASN A 75 42.22 1.83 20.79
CA ASN A 75 43.65 1.64 20.56
C ASN A 75 44.07 0.17 20.49
N LYS A 76 43.23 -0.65 19.85
CA LYS A 76 43.46 -2.08 19.56
C LYS A 76 43.63 -2.28 18.05
N PRO A 77 44.36 -3.30 17.57
CA PRO A 77 44.45 -3.58 16.13
C PRO A 77 43.05 -3.72 15.50
N LEU A 78 42.81 -3.06 14.36
CA LEU A 78 41.54 -3.16 13.62
C LEU A 78 41.27 -4.56 13.05
N TYR A 79 42.34 -5.30 12.79
CA TYR A 79 42.31 -6.65 12.22
C TYR A 79 43.26 -7.56 13.02
N GLN A 80 42.96 -8.85 13.03
CA GLN A 80 43.86 -9.87 13.57
C GLN A 80 44.36 -10.74 12.42
N VAL A 81 45.64 -11.09 12.46
CA VAL A 81 46.20 -12.08 11.53
C VAL A 81 45.68 -13.45 11.94
N ALA A 82 45.19 -14.22 10.98
CA ALA A 82 44.69 -15.56 11.23
C ALA A 82 45.81 -16.48 11.76
N ARG A 83 45.53 -17.20 12.86
CA ARG A 83 46.38 -18.24 13.45
C ARG A 83 45.75 -19.62 13.29
N GLU A 84 46.52 -20.65 13.60
CA GLU A 84 46.09 -22.05 13.55
C GLU A 84 44.91 -22.39 14.47
N GLU A 85 44.68 -21.58 15.50
CA GLU A 85 43.54 -21.69 16.43
C GLU A 85 42.31 -20.84 16.02
N ASP A 86 42.40 -20.00 14.99
CA ASP A 86 41.34 -19.06 14.56
C ASP A 86 40.44 -19.61 13.42
N ILE A 87 40.51 -20.92 13.12
CA ILE A 87 39.75 -21.53 12.01
C ILE A 87 38.24 -21.51 12.31
N ASN A 88 37.44 -20.91 11.43
CA ASN A 88 36.00 -20.66 11.63
C ASN A 88 35.08 -21.31 10.58
N ILE A 89 35.56 -22.30 9.82
CA ILE A 89 34.78 -22.95 8.75
C ILE A 89 33.67 -23.89 9.24
N PHE A 90 33.59 -24.14 10.56
CA PHE A 90 32.69 -25.11 11.17
C PHE A 90 31.30 -24.53 11.51
N THR A 91 31.11 -23.22 11.35
CA THR A 91 29.84 -22.52 11.62
C THR A 91 28.98 -22.29 10.37
N GLY A 92 29.35 -22.85 9.21
CA GLY A 92 28.65 -22.70 7.93
C GLY A 92 28.42 -24.03 7.19
N ASN A 93 27.63 -24.00 6.11
CA ASN A 93 27.36 -25.20 5.30
C ASN A 93 28.63 -25.70 4.58
N GLN A 94 28.93 -26.99 4.73
CA GLN A 94 30.04 -27.65 4.06
C GLN A 94 29.66 -27.98 2.60
N TYR A 95 30.41 -27.47 1.62
CA TYR A 95 30.25 -27.82 0.21
C TYR A 95 31.44 -28.67 -0.26
N ILE A 96 31.14 -29.79 -0.94
CA ILE A 96 32.14 -30.70 -1.54
C ILE A 96 32.18 -30.42 -3.05
N PRO A 97 33.27 -29.88 -3.62
CA PRO A 97 33.44 -29.78 -5.07
C PRO A 97 33.58 -31.17 -5.72
N GLN A 98 32.97 -31.36 -6.90
CA GLN A 98 32.96 -32.64 -7.63
C GLN A 98 34.34 -33.04 -8.23
N PRO A 99 34.65 -34.35 -8.34
CA PRO A 99 35.99 -34.86 -8.65
C PRO A 99 36.18 -35.23 -10.14
N GLN A 100 37.43 -35.24 -10.64
CA GLN A 100 37.90 -36.06 -11.78
C GLN A 100 39.45 -36.16 -11.82
N PRO A 101 40.05 -37.14 -12.53
CA PRO A 101 41.03 -38.05 -11.95
C PRO A 101 42.46 -38.04 -12.53
N LEU A 102 43.39 -38.53 -11.70
CA LEU A 102 44.61 -39.35 -11.95
C LEU A 102 45.77 -38.80 -12.81
N GLU A 103 47.01 -38.92 -12.29
CA GLU A 103 47.90 -40.07 -12.60
C GLU A 103 49.01 -40.23 -11.53
N VAL A 104 49.12 -41.44 -10.98
CA VAL A 104 50.22 -41.89 -10.11
C VAL A 104 51.09 -42.81 -10.95
N ILE A 105 52.34 -42.42 -11.21
CA ILE A 105 53.34 -43.33 -11.81
C ILE A 105 54.28 -43.81 -10.70
N ASN A 106 54.26 -45.13 -10.45
CA ASN A 106 55.23 -45.87 -9.64
C ASN A 106 55.42 -45.42 -8.18
N GLY A 107 54.35 -44.97 -7.51
CA GLY A 107 54.25 -45.03 -6.05
C GLY A 107 55.31 -44.24 -5.26
N SER A 108 55.85 -43.16 -5.83
CA SER A 108 56.78 -42.28 -5.14
C SER A 108 56.56 -40.82 -5.58
N GLU A 109 56.15 -39.95 -4.66
CA GLU A 109 56.24 -38.50 -4.86
C GLU A 109 57.71 -38.10 -4.83
N VAL A 110 58.23 -37.58 -5.93
CA VAL A 110 59.59 -37.01 -5.99
C VAL A 110 59.48 -35.49 -5.96
N PRO A 111 60.00 -34.81 -4.93
CA PRO A 111 60.07 -33.35 -4.92
C PRO A 111 61.10 -32.85 -5.93
N ASP A 112 60.65 -32.08 -6.92
CA ASP A 112 61.53 -31.24 -7.74
C ASP A 112 62.12 -30.13 -6.86
N ARG A 113 63.44 -30.11 -6.68
CA ARG A 113 64.18 -29.11 -5.90
C ARG A 113 64.65 -27.91 -6.72
N SER A 114 64.11 -27.68 -7.92
CA SER A 114 64.48 -26.54 -8.77
C SER A 114 63.52 -25.34 -8.69
N ASN A 115 62.44 -25.43 -7.91
CA ASN A 115 61.47 -24.33 -7.73
C ASN A 115 60.99 -24.23 -6.27
N PRO A 116 61.34 -23.18 -5.50
CA PRO A 116 60.83 -22.98 -4.14
C PRO A 116 59.30 -22.70 -4.18
N PRO A 117 58.54 -23.07 -3.15
CA PRO A 117 57.07 -22.95 -3.16
C PRO A 117 56.63 -21.51 -3.41
N ASP A 118 55.59 -21.32 -4.22
CA ASP A 118 55.02 -20.01 -4.55
C ASP A 118 54.32 -19.32 -3.36
N THR A 119 54.27 -19.96 -2.19
CA THR A 119 53.66 -19.43 -0.96
C THR A 119 54.72 -19.08 0.09
N PRO A 120 54.94 -17.78 0.40
CA PRO A 120 55.83 -17.35 1.48
C PRO A 120 55.44 -17.94 2.83
N ILE A 121 56.44 -18.42 3.58
CA ILE A 121 56.27 -19.14 4.86
C ILE A 121 56.15 -18.12 6.00
N CYS A 122 55.25 -18.37 6.95
CA CYS A 122 55.13 -17.55 8.16
C CYS A 122 56.42 -17.57 8.98
N ALA A 123 56.88 -16.39 9.39
CA ALA A 123 58.18 -16.15 9.99
C ALA A 123 58.12 -15.15 11.17
N GLY A 124 56.91 -14.82 11.64
CA GLY A 124 56.70 -13.98 12.80
C GLY A 124 57.14 -14.64 14.10
N SER A 125 56.82 -14.01 15.23
CA SER A 125 57.13 -14.57 16.54
C SER A 125 56.49 -15.94 16.72
N LEU A 126 57.16 -16.85 17.44
CA LEU A 126 56.56 -18.14 17.76
C LEU A 126 55.47 -18.00 18.82
N HIS A 127 54.36 -18.69 18.63
CA HIS A 127 53.33 -18.92 19.64
C HIS A 127 53.01 -20.41 19.74
N THR A 128 52.44 -20.83 20.88
CA THR A 128 51.89 -22.18 21.03
C THR A 128 50.41 -22.14 20.65
N VAL A 129 50.02 -23.00 19.72
CA VAL A 129 48.60 -23.16 19.31
C VAL A 129 47.81 -23.70 20.48
N ASP A 130 46.73 -23.00 20.86
CA ASP A 130 45.92 -23.28 22.05
C ASP A 130 44.44 -22.98 21.78
N VAL A 131 43.66 -24.01 21.43
CA VAL A 131 42.20 -23.93 21.27
C VAL A 131 41.52 -24.31 22.57
N ALA A 132 40.77 -23.38 23.16
CA ALA A 132 40.14 -23.60 24.47
C ALA A 132 39.24 -24.84 24.48
N GLY A 133 39.49 -25.76 25.42
CA GLY A 133 38.76 -27.02 25.57
C GLY A 133 39.30 -28.16 24.71
N VAL A 134 40.38 -27.96 23.95
CA VAL A 134 41.07 -28.97 23.15
C VAL A 134 42.47 -29.18 23.73
N GLY A 135 42.76 -30.38 24.23
CA GLY A 135 44.09 -30.65 24.80
C GLY A 135 44.32 -29.95 26.14
N THR A 136 45.41 -29.17 26.26
CA THR A 136 45.80 -28.49 27.51
C THR A 136 45.66 -26.99 27.36
N ASP A 137 44.66 -26.41 28.03
CA ASP A 137 44.49 -24.95 28.03
C ASP A 137 45.62 -24.26 28.81
N GLY A 138 46.25 -23.25 28.20
CA GLY A 138 47.23 -22.38 28.85
C GLY A 138 48.62 -23.03 29.00
N TYR A 139 49.21 -23.44 27.88
CA TYR A 139 50.57 -23.95 27.82
C TYR A 139 51.56 -22.95 28.44
N PRO A 140 52.47 -23.39 29.34
CA PRO A 140 53.48 -22.53 29.92
C PRO A 140 54.52 -22.12 28.87
N ALA A 141 55.24 -21.01 29.13
CA ALA A 141 56.31 -20.56 28.27
C ALA A 141 57.38 -21.66 28.07
N ASP A 142 57.81 -21.89 26.83
CA ASP A 142 58.77 -22.92 26.45
C ASP A 142 60.06 -22.30 25.92
N SER A 143 61.14 -22.45 26.68
CA SER A 143 62.49 -22.02 26.30
C SER A 143 63.42 -23.22 26.03
N THR A 144 62.86 -24.42 25.90
CA THR A 144 63.60 -25.69 25.89
C THR A 144 63.49 -26.43 24.56
N SER A 145 62.39 -26.27 23.82
CA SER A 145 62.17 -26.92 22.53
C SER A 145 63.05 -26.37 21.42
N ILE A 146 63.39 -25.09 21.46
CA ILE A 146 64.22 -24.43 20.44
C ILE A 146 65.37 -23.67 21.13
N PRO A 147 66.63 -24.10 20.93
CA PRO A 147 67.78 -23.45 21.58
C PRO A 147 67.86 -21.95 21.26
N GLY A 148 67.83 -21.12 22.29
CA GLY A 148 67.97 -19.67 22.16
C GLY A 148 66.68 -18.90 21.87
N VAL A 149 65.53 -19.56 21.78
CA VAL A 149 64.22 -18.93 21.57
C VAL A 149 63.31 -19.25 22.76
N THR A 150 62.60 -18.23 23.27
CA THR A 150 61.56 -18.41 24.30
C THR A 150 60.20 -18.20 23.67
N ILE A 151 59.40 -19.26 23.62
CA ILE A 151 58.00 -19.20 23.20
C ILE A 151 57.18 -18.74 24.42
N PRO A 152 56.38 -17.67 24.33
CA PRO A 152 55.58 -17.19 25.45
C PRO A 152 54.52 -18.21 25.86
N ALA A 153 53.99 -18.07 27.08
CA ALA A 153 52.84 -18.86 27.51
C ALA A 153 51.63 -18.55 26.61
N SER A 154 50.86 -19.57 26.24
CA SER A 154 49.67 -19.39 25.41
C SER A 154 48.51 -18.82 26.21
N THR A 155 47.57 -18.19 25.50
CA THR A 155 46.25 -17.84 26.02
C THR A 155 45.23 -18.58 25.15
N PRO A 156 44.41 -19.48 25.72
CA PRO A 156 43.45 -20.27 24.95
C PRO A 156 42.50 -19.41 24.14
N VAL A 157 42.34 -19.72 22.86
CA VAL A 157 41.36 -19.07 21.99
C VAL A 157 40.02 -19.79 22.09
N VAL A 158 38.99 -19.06 22.50
CA VAL A 158 37.64 -19.60 22.63
C VAL A 158 37.00 -19.73 21.26
N ASN A 159 37.00 -20.95 20.73
CA ASN A 159 36.32 -21.30 19.47
C ASN A 159 35.55 -22.62 19.65
N PRO A 160 34.33 -22.56 20.22
CA PRO A 160 33.60 -23.75 20.67
C PRO A 160 33.27 -24.73 19.55
N ASP A 161 32.97 -24.22 18.35
CA ASP A 161 32.61 -25.04 17.19
C ASP A 161 33.85 -25.75 16.63
N PHE A 162 34.99 -25.06 16.54
CA PHE A 162 36.26 -25.72 16.17
C PHE A 162 36.69 -26.76 17.21
N ALA A 163 36.50 -26.46 18.50
CA ALA A 163 36.77 -27.41 19.59
C ALA A 163 35.87 -28.65 19.54
N ALA A 164 34.58 -28.48 19.19
CA ALA A 164 33.64 -29.58 19.03
C ALA A 164 34.05 -30.57 17.92
N ASP A 165 34.72 -30.07 16.87
CA ASP A 165 35.24 -30.85 15.74
C ASP A 165 36.69 -31.33 15.93
N GLY A 166 37.24 -31.21 17.15
CA GLY A 166 38.55 -31.75 17.53
C GLY A 166 39.71 -30.76 17.49
N GLY A 167 39.44 -29.49 17.20
CA GLY A 167 40.39 -28.38 17.27
C GLY A 167 41.51 -28.42 16.23
N SER A 168 42.59 -27.71 16.54
CA SER A 168 43.72 -27.60 15.62
C SER A 168 44.55 -28.89 15.61
N PRO A 169 44.95 -29.42 14.43
CA PRO A 169 45.90 -30.54 14.36
C PRO A 169 47.29 -30.17 14.92
N TYR A 170 47.51 -28.89 15.19
CA TYR A 170 48.75 -28.34 15.72
C TYR A 170 48.66 -27.97 17.20
N GLU A 171 47.59 -28.37 17.89
CA GLU A 171 47.36 -28.13 19.32
C GLU A 171 48.61 -28.43 20.16
N GLY A 172 49.01 -27.46 20.99
CA GLY A 172 50.19 -27.55 21.85
C GLY A 172 51.54 -27.52 21.13
N THR A 173 51.58 -27.27 19.82
CA THR A 173 52.83 -27.17 19.06
C THR A 173 53.19 -25.72 18.73
N PRO A 174 54.49 -25.38 18.67
CA PRO A 174 54.91 -24.03 18.30
C PRO A 174 54.72 -23.76 16.81
N ARG A 175 54.12 -22.61 16.49
CA ARG A 175 53.92 -22.10 15.12
C ARG A 175 54.40 -20.65 15.03
N HIS A 176 54.83 -20.26 13.83
CA HIS A 176 55.21 -18.87 13.58
C HIS A 176 53.95 -18.07 13.25
N MET A 177 53.78 -16.92 13.90
CA MET A 177 52.77 -15.95 13.51
C MET A 177 52.94 -15.58 12.04
N CYS A 178 51.81 -15.48 11.34
CA CYS A 178 51.76 -15.13 9.92
C CYS A 178 51.70 -13.62 9.66
N ASP A 179 51.95 -12.79 10.69
CA ASP A 179 52.10 -11.34 10.61
C ASP A 179 53.40 -10.93 9.91
N MET A 180 54.36 -11.86 9.83
CA MET A 180 55.58 -11.72 9.06
C MET A 180 55.79 -12.97 8.19
N LYS A 181 56.29 -12.80 6.97
CA LYS A 181 56.58 -13.90 6.04
C LYS A 181 57.99 -13.83 5.47
N LEU A 182 58.63 -14.98 5.34
CA LEU A 182 59.91 -15.14 4.66
C LEU A 182 59.70 -15.18 3.15
N VAL A 183 60.24 -14.18 2.45
CA VAL A 183 60.20 -14.02 1.01
C VAL A 183 61.61 -14.14 0.45
N GLN A 184 61.82 -15.08 -0.46
CA GLN A 184 63.07 -15.18 -1.20
C GLN A 184 63.01 -14.30 -2.45
N VAL A 185 63.84 -13.26 -2.49
CA VAL A 185 63.98 -12.36 -3.64
C VAL A 185 65.03 -12.95 -4.59
N ILE A 186 64.62 -13.23 -5.83
CA ILE A 186 65.50 -13.66 -6.93
C ILE A 186 65.26 -12.79 -8.15
N SER A 187 66.29 -12.65 -8.99
CA SER A 187 66.22 -11.79 -10.18
C SER A 187 65.11 -12.22 -11.15
N GLY A 188 64.28 -11.26 -11.59
CA GLY A 188 63.22 -11.48 -12.58
C GLY A 188 61.92 -12.10 -12.06
N ARG A 189 61.76 -12.28 -10.75
CA ARG A 189 60.52 -12.81 -10.12
C ARG A 189 59.85 -11.76 -9.24
N ALA A 190 58.54 -11.58 -9.41
CA ALA A 190 57.70 -10.87 -8.44
C ALA A 190 57.16 -11.87 -7.41
N VAL A 191 57.20 -11.52 -6.13
CA VAL A 191 56.61 -12.32 -5.04
C VAL A 191 55.73 -11.39 -4.20
N ALA A 192 54.44 -11.67 -4.13
CA ALA A 192 53.48 -10.96 -3.28
C ALA A 192 53.12 -11.85 -2.08
N PRO A 193 53.64 -11.59 -0.86
CA PRO A 193 53.23 -12.32 0.32
C PRO A 193 51.77 -11.97 0.67
N SER A 194 50.86 -12.94 0.53
CA SER A 194 49.47 -12.79 0.96
C SER A 194 49.36 -12.91 2.48
N PHE A 195 48.68 -11.98 3.15
CA PHE A 195 48.37 -12.04 4.58
C PHE A 195 46.87 -12.27 4.76
N THR A 196 46.48 -13.13 5.71
CA THR A 196 45.07 -13.43 5.99
C THR A 196 44.66 -12.73 7.27
N PHE A 197 43.64 -11.87 7.17
CA PHE A 197 43.11 -11.08 8.29
C PHE A 197 41.66 -11.43 8.56
N PHE A 198 41.24 -11.28 9.81
CA PHE A 198 39.85 -11.36 10.21
C PHE A 198 39.51 -10.34 11.31
N THR A 199 38.22 -10.12 11.51
CA THR A 199 37.65 -9.40 12.65
C THR A 199 36.95 -10.40 13.55
N GLU A 200 36.96 -10.19 14.87
CA GLU A 200 36.31 -11.10 15.83
C GLU A 200 34.80 -11.23 15.62
N VAL A 201 34.17 -10.20 15.05
CA VAL A 201 32.76 -10.19 14.65
C VAL A 201 32.64 -9.93 13.14
N PRO A 202 31.67 -10.54 12.45
CA PRO A 202 31.40 -10.23 11.04
C PRO A 202 31.08 -8.76 10.85
N ILE A 203 31.62 -8.17 9.80
CA ILE A 203 31.29 -6.79 9.43
C ILE A 203 29.81 -6.75 9.02
N PRO A 204 28.97 -5.88 9.62
CA PRO A 204 27.57 -5.76 9.21
C PRO A 204 27.47 -5.28 7.76
N GLY A 205 26.36 -5.62 7.10
CA GLY A 205 25.99 -4.95 5.86
C GLY A 205 25.24 -3.65 6.17
N ARG A 206 25.23 -2.73 5.20
CA ARG A 206 24.53 -1.44 5.33
C ARG A 206 23.47 -1.29 4.27
N TRP A 207 22.27 -0.85 4.66
CA TRP A 207 21.33 -0.27 3.70
C TRP A 207 21.48 1.23 3.60
N TRP A 208 21.39 1.72 2.36
CA TRP A 208 21.15 3.11 2.03
C TRP A 208 19.81 3.17 1.30
N GLY A 209 18.76 3.48 2.05
CA GLY A 209 17.40 3.28 1.62
C GLY A 209 16.65 4.57 1.28
N LEU A 210 15.64 4.42 0.44
CA LEU A 210 14.71 5.46 0.04
C LEU A 210 13.29 4.94 0.23
N ILE A 211 12.41 5.80 0.73
CA ILE A 211 10.97 5.59 0.77
C ILE A 211 10.29 6.75 0.04
N LEU A 212 9.74 6.48 -1.14
CA LEU A 212 9.31 7.49 -2.10
C LEU A 212 7.84 7.31 -2.48
N ASP A 213 7.16 8.42 -2.75
CA ASP A 213 5.90 8.46 -3.47
C ASP A 213 6.19 8.52 -4.97
N ASP A 214 5.94 7.41 -5.65
CA ASP A 214 6.26 7.23 -7.06
C ASP A 214 5.40 8.07 -8.02
N LEU A 215 4.26 8.60 -7.54
CA LEU A 215 3.29 9.32 -8.37
C LEU A 215 3.31 10.84 -8.14
N THR A 216 3.92 11.29 -7.05
CA THR A 216 4.01 12.71 -6.71
C THR A 216 5.43 13.23 -6.91
N LEU A 217 5.56 14.38 -7.58
CA LEU A 217 6.83 15.10 -7.65
C LEU A 217 6.99 16.03 -6.45
N SER A 218 8.20 16.12 -5.89
CA SER A 218 8.51 17.15 -4.89
C SER A 218 8.57 18.52 -5.56
N THR A 219 7.73 19.43 -5.07
CA THR A 219 7.68 20.83 -5.50
C THR A 219 8.41 21.77 -4.55
N ASN A 220 8.99 21.23 -3.47
CA ASN A 220 9.66 22.01 -2.45
C ASN A 220 11.17 22.14 -2.77
N PRO A 221 11.68 23.33 -3.12
CA PRO A 221 13.08 23.51 -3.48
C PRO A 221 14.07 23.30 -2.32
N ALA A 222 13.58 23.14 -1.08
CA ALA A 222 14.41 22.79 0.07
C ALA A 222 14.64 21.27 0.23
N GLU A 223 13.84 20.43 -0.44
CA GLU A 223 13.99 18.98 -0.40
C GLU A 223 15.07 18.52 -1.37
N TRP A 224 15.80 17.45 -1.00
CA TRP A 224 16.84 16.90 -1.86
C TRP A 224 16.27 16.29 -3.15
N THR A 225 15.00 15.88 -3.11
CA THR A 225 14.24 15.32 -4.23
C THR A 225 13.49 16.38 -5.04
N PHE A 226 13.81 17.69 -4.94
CA PHE A 226 13.11 18.73 -5.71
C PHE A 226 13.11 18.45 -7.22
N GLY A 227 11.93 18.40 -7.83
CA GLY A 227 11.74 18.05 -9.24
C GLY A 227 11.81 16.54 -9.55
N GLU A 228 12.04 15.71 -8.55
CA GLU A 228 12.03 14.25 -8.59
C GLU A 228 10.87 13.68 -7.75
N LYS A 229 10.75 12.35 -7.70
CA LYS A 229 9.76 11.65 -6.85
C LYS A 229 9.85 12.09 -5.39
N ALA A 230 8.72 12.45 -4.80
CA ALA A 230 8.68 13.00 -3.45
C ALA A 230 9.06 11.94 -2.41
N GLY A 231 9.98 12.26 -1.52
CA GLY A 231 10.27 11.41 -0.36
C GLY A 231 9.11 11.40 0.64
N ILE A 232 8.85 10.25 1.26
CA ILE A 232 7.81 10.14 2.29
C ILE A 232 8.45 10.39 3.67
N PRO A 233 8.17 11.53 4.33
CA PRO A 233 8.87 11.94 5.53
C PRO A 233 8.39 11.22 6.79
N ASN A 234 9.33 10.86 7.67
CA ASN A 234 9.07 10.35 9.03
C ASN A 234 8.15 9.13 9.10
N VAL A 235 8.16 8.25 8.08
CA VAL A 235 7.34 7.03 8.08
C VAL A 235 8.15 5.83 8.59
N PRO A 236 7.49 4.86 9.25
CA PRO A 236 8.15 3.68 9.78
C PRO A 236 8.49 2.66 8.68
N ILE A 237 9.67 2.08 8.78
CA ILE A 237 10.14 0.94 7.99
C ILE A 237 10.40 -0.24 8.93
N GLY A 238 9.51 -1.21 8.95
CA GLY A 238 9.69 -2.43 9.72
C GLY A 238 10.66 -3.40 9.05
N VAL A 239 11.58 -3.98 9.82
CA VAL A 239 12.52 -4.99 9.34
C VAL A 239 12.17 -6.33 9.98
N TYR A 240 11.82 -7.30 9.16
CA TYR A 240 11.36 -8.61 9.57
C TYR A 240 12.34 -9.69 9.11
N ASP A 241 12.55 -10.71 9.96
CA ASP A 241 13.30 -11.90 9.56
C ASP A 241 12.46 -12.83 8.67
N PHE A 242 13.07 -13.89 8.16
CA PHE A 242 12.42 -14.86 7.25
C PHE A 242 11.20 -15.58 7.88
N THR A 243 11.01 -15.49 9.19
CA THR A 243 9.84 -16.04 9.90
C THR A 243 8.74 -15.00 10.15
N ASN A 244 8.84 -13.81 9.57
CA ASN A 244 7.97 -12.65 9.79
C ASN A 244 7.97 -12.13 11.23
N ARG A 245 9.06 -12.35 11.98
CA ARG A 245 9.23 -11.70 13.28
C ARG A 245 9.89 -10.33 13.09
N LEU A 246 9.30 -9.30 13.70
CA LEU A 246 9.85 -7.96 13.69
C LEU A 246 11.20 -7.94 14.44
N VAL A 247 12.26 -7.59 13.73
CA VAL A 247 13.63 -7.44 14.27
C VAL A 247 13.81 -6.02 14.81
N THR A 248 13.45 -5.02 14.01
CA THR A 248 13.53 -3.60 14.38
C THR A 248 12.61 -2.76 13.49
N THR A 249 12.40 -1.49 13.87
CA THR A 249 11.74 -0.49 13.03
C THR A 249 12.68 0.68 12.86
N ILE A 250 12.89 1.08 11.61
CA ILE A 250 13.65 2.26 11.20
C ILE A 250 12.63 3.35 10.84
N GLU A 251 13.04 4.60 10.83
CA GLU A 251 12.19 5.73 10.42
C GLU A 251 12.90 6.49 9.30
N SER A 252 12.15 6.94 8.30
CA SER A 252 12.70 7.81 7.26
C SER A 252 12.95 9.22 7.80
N ASP A 253 13.93 9.89 7.21
CA ASP A 253 14.18 11.30 7.46
C ASP A 253 13.14 12.19 6.72
N PRO A 254 13.19 13.53 6.86
CA PRO A 254 12.27 14.44 6.17
C PRO A 254 12.31 14.39 4.64
N ASN A 255 13.29 13.74 4.01
CA ASN A 255 13.39 13.56 2.56
C ASN A 255 13.06 12.11 2.14
N GLY A 256 12.51 11.28 3.04
CA GLY A 256 12.23 9.88 2.74
C GLY A 256 13.48 9.00 2.69
N MET A 257 14.60 9.40 3.27
CA MET A 257 15.82 8.59 3.30
C MET A 257 15.94 7.79 4.59
N PHE A 258 16.52 6.59 4.53
CA PHE A 258 16.84 5.81 5.72
C PHE A 258 18.17 5.06 5.59
N SER A 259 18.78 4.69 6.73
CA SER A 259 19.96 3.82 6.73
C SER A 259 19.93 2.91 7.94
N ALA A 260 20.34 1.66 7.75
CA ALA A 260 20.47 0.70 8.82
C ALA A 260 21.70 -0.20 8.62
N LEU A 261 22.31 -0.59 9.74
CA LEU A 261 23.34 -1.61 9.79
C LEU A 261 22.70 -2.89 10.31
N MET A 262 22.78 -3.96 9.52
CA MET A 262 22.15 -5.24 9.84
C MET A 262 23.18 -6.37 9.90
N PRO A 263 22.99 -7.34 10.80
CA PRO A 263 23.81 -8.54 10.80
C PRO A 263 23.61 -9.30 9.49
N SER A 264 24.73 -9.69 8.89
CA SER A 264 24.75 -10.49 7.67
C SER A 264 24.91 -11.99 7.97
N SER A 265 25.12 -12.81 6.94
CA SER A 265 25.38 -14.23 7.07
C SER A 265 26.82 -14.52 7.50
N LEU A 266 26.99 -15.62 8.23
CA LEU A 266 28.30 -16.23 8.53
C LEU A 266 28.76 -17.21 7.45
N THR A 267 27.91 -17.50 6.45
CA THR A 267 28.21 -18.49 5.42
C THR A 267 29.09 -17.90 4.32
N MET A 268 30.26 -18.50 4.12
CA MET A 268 31.29 -18.11 3.16
C MET A 268 31.42 -19.16 2.02
N ASN A 269 32.27 -18.89 1.03
CA ASN A 269 32.50 -19.70 -0.18
C ASN A 269 31.30 -19.78 -1.15
N ALA A 270 30.51 -18.71 -1.23
CA ALA A 270 29.55 -18.58 -2.32
C ALA A 270 30.30 -18.53 -3.67
N PRO A 271 29.77 -19.13 -4.75
CA PRO A 271 30.28 -18.93 -6.11
C PRO A 271 29.91 -17.51 -6.62
N SER A 272 30.31 -16.48 -5.87
CA SER A 272 30.11 -15.06 -6.16
C SER A 272 31.45 -14.33 -6.03
N PRO A 273 31.66 -13.19 -6.70
CA PRO A 273 32.91 -12.43 -6.60
C PRO A 273 33.28 -12.00 -5.17
N THR A 274 32.28 -11.90 -4.28
CA THR A 274 32.50 -11.53 -2.87
C THR A 274 32.89 -12.72 -1.99
N GLY A 275 32.66 -13.96 -2.44
CA GLY A 275 32.84 -15.16 -1.63
C GLY A 275 31.83 -15.30 -0.48
N MET A 276 30.91 -14.36 -0.27
CA MET A 276 29.95 -14.34 0.83
C MET A 276 28.53 -14.66 0.34
N PHE A 277 27.74 -15.37 1.14
CA PHE A 277 26.29 -15.43 0.96
C PHE A 277 25.63 -14.23 1.62
N ALA A 278 24.52 -13.77 1.06
CA ALA A 278 23.71 -12.73 1.68
C ALA A 278 22.76 -13.30 2.74
N ASN A 279 22.49 -12.51 3.78
CA ASN A 279 21.30 -12.69 4.59
C ASN A 279 20.13 -11.90 3.97
N MET A 280 18.90 -12.39 4.09
CA MET A 280 17.71 -11.75 3.53
C MET A 280 16.78 -11.26 4.65
N PHE A 281 16.31 -10.03 4.53
CA PHE A 281 15.29 -9.46 5.42
C PHE A 281 14.13 -8.92 4.60
N ARG A 282 12.93 -8.98 5.18
CA ARG A 282 11.76 -8.34 4.61
C ARG A 282 11.61 -6.95 5.21
N LEU A 283 11.76 -5.93 4.38
CA LEU A 283 11.48 -4.55 4.75
C LEU A 283 10.00 -4.27 4.45
N VAL A 284 9.34 -3.57 5.36
CA VAL A 284 7.95 -3.14 5.25
C VAL A 284 7.94 -1.63 5.34
N GLY A 285 7.75 -0.95 4.22
CA GLY A 285 7.65 0.51 4.13
C GLY A 285 6.26 0.99 4.55
N ASN A 286 6.22 2.11 5.27
CA ASN A 286 5.02 2.60 5.94
C ASN A 286 4.36 1.50 6.79
N ASP A 287 5.17 0.86 7.63
CA ASP A 287 4.74 -0.25 8.47
C ASP A 287 3.75 0.21 9.55
N PRO A 288 2.49 -0.28 9.59
CA PRO A 288 1.54 -0.01 10.67
C PRO A 288 2.04 -0.53 12.03
N GLY A 289 3.01 -1.45 12.00
CA GLY A 289 3.55 -2.13 13.16
C GLY A 289 2.80 -3.42 13.46
N GLN A 290 3.34 -4.20 14.39
CA GLN A 290 2.69 -5.42 14.87
C GLN A 290 1.75 -5.09 16.04
N PRO A 291 0.76 -5.95 16.34
CA PRO A 291 -0.03 -5.85 17.56
C PRO A 291 0.87 -5.48 18.75
N GLY A 292 0.63 -4.29 19.33
CA GLY A 292 1.28 -3.61 20.47
C GLY A 292 2.69 -3.08 20.33
N ARG A 293 3.21 -3.15 19.12
CA ARG A 293 4.26 -2.25 18.67
C ARG A 293 3.77 -1.55 17.41
N LEU A 294 2.57 -0.96 17.51
CA LEU A 294 2.00 -0.12 16.45
C LEU A 294 2.90 1.10 16.29
N ASN A 295 3.24 1.43 15.05
CA ASN A 295 4.09 2.57 14.79
C ASN A 295 3.23 3.84 14.79
N ALA A 296 3.51 4.76 15.71
CA ALA A 296 2.77 6.01 15.85
C ALA A 296 2.81 6.87 14.58
N ASN A 297 3.89 6.76 13.81
CA ASN A 297 4.11 7.52 12.59
C ASN A 297 3.65 6.78 11.32
N TYR A 298 2.93 5.66 11.46
CA TYR A 298 2.25 5.04 10.33
C TYR A 298 1.34 6.08 9.66
N ASN A 299 1.53 6.26 8.36
CA ASN A 299 0.80 7.24 7.59
C ASN A 299 -0.31 6.55 6.77
N PRO A 300 -1.59 6.66 7.14
CA PRO A 300 -2.69 6.05 6.40
C PRO A 300 -2.96 6.70 5.03
N GLN A 301 -2.15 7.66 4.59
CA GLN A 301 -2.16 8.16 3.21
C GLN A 301 -1.46 7.25 2.22
N TYR A 302 -0.64 6.33 2.70
CA TYR A 302 0.16 5.46 1.88
C TYR A 302 -0.15 4.00 2.20
N ARG A 303 -0.11 3.15 1.18
CA ARG A 303 -0.16 1.70 1.38
C ARG A 303 1.02 1.24 2.20
N THR A 304 0.88 0.08 2.81
CA THR A 304 2.05 -0.66 3.25
C THR A 304 2.64 -1.42 2.06
N ILE A 305 3.94 -1.21 1.79
CA ILE A 305 4.67 -1.99 0.79
C ILE A 305 5.68 -2.89 1.49
N SER A 306 5.94 -4.07 0.95
CA SER A 306 7.03 -4.90 1.46
C SER A 306 7.87 -5.50 0.37
N ALA A 307 9.17 -5.51 0.56
CA ALA A 307 10.14 -6.11 -0.34
C ALA A 307 11.25 -6.79 0.46
N ASN A 308 11.85 -7.82 -0.12
CA ASN A 308 12.97 -8.52 0.49
C ASN A 308 14.27 -7.92 -0.01
N PHE A 309 15.16 -7.54 0.90
CA PHE A 309 16.47 -6.99 0.58
C PHE A 309 17.57 -7.83 1.20
N GLU A 310 18.65 -7.97 0.44
CA GLU A 310 19.87 -8.62 0.86
C GLU A 310 20.71 -7.73 1.78
N VAL A 311 21.45 -8.37 2.68
CA VAL A 311 22.50 -7.78 3.51
C VAL A 311 23.76 -8.60 3.28
N ILE A 312 24.82 -7.96 2.78
CA ILE A 312 26.10 -8.60 2.47
C ILE A 312 27.18 -7.98 3.36
N PRO A 313 28.06 -8.77 4.00
CA PRO A 313 29.05 -8.25 4.94
C PRO A 313 29.96 -7.19 4.29
N GLY A 314 30.08 -6.02 4.92
CA GLY A 314 30.97 -4.95 4.44
C GLY A 314 30.51 -4.22 3.17
N VAL A 315 29.33 -4.54 2.64
CA VAL A 315 28.77 -3.92 1.43
C VAL A 315 27.61 -2.99 1.80
N SER A 316 27.50 -1.87 1.08
CA SER A 316 26.32 -1.01 1.11
C SER A 316 25.37 -1.39 -0.04
N VAL A 317 24.12 -1.68 0.30
CA VAL A 317 23.05 -2.06 -0.64
C VAL A 317 21.99 -0.96 -0.64
N ILE A 318 21.46 -0.63 -1.83
CA ILE A 318 20.37 0.34 -1.95
C ILE A 318 19.04 -0.38 -1.73
N ALA A 319 18.21 0.13 -0.83
CA ALA A 319 16.89 -0.43 -0.55
C ALA A 319 15.79 0.57 -0.92
N ASP A 320 15.01 0.27 -1.96
CA ASP A 320 13.96 1.13 -2.48
C ASP A 320 12.57 0.63 -2.05
N LEU A 321 11.83 1.46 -1.33
CA LEU A 321 10.45 1.20 -0.93
C LEU A 321 9.58 2.29 -1.57
N ALA A 322 8.66 1.92 -2.46
CA ALA A 322 7.76 2.88 -3.08
C ALA A 322 6.30 2.65 -2.69
N PRO A 323 5.87 3.08 -1.48
CA PRO A 323 4.45 3.10 -1.13
C PRO A 323 3.64 3.91 -2.13
N PHE A 324 2.50 3.36 -2.54
CA PHE A 324 1.52 4.11 -3.34
C PHE A 324 0.60 4.93 -2.43
N GLN A 325 0.23 6.11 -2.89
CA GLN A 325 -0.79 6.92 -2.25
C GLN A 325 -2.16 6.20 -2.27
N VAL A 326 -2.86 6.23 -1.14
CA VAL A 326 -4.26 5.78 -0.97
C VAL A 326 -5.20 6.92 -0.65
N ALA A 327 -4.71 8.14 -0.44
CA ALA A 327 -5.57 9.24 -0.06
C ALA A 327 -5.09 10.54 -0.69
N THR A 328 -6.02 11.36 -1.19
CA THR A 328 -5.71 12.67 -1.76
C THR A 328 -4.98 13.56 -0.76
N SER A 329 -3.92 14.20 -1.24
CA SER A 329 -3.21 15.27 -0.55
C SER A 329 -3.81 16.62 -0.95
N ILE A 330 -3.97 17.50 0.03
CA ILE A 330 -4.42 18.89 -0.14
C ILE A 330 -3.27 19.80 0.28
N GLN A 331 -2.91 20.73 -0.59
CA GLN A 331 -1.97 21.80 -0.30
C GLN A 331 -2.76 23.09 -0.06
N SER A 332 -2.58 23.71 1.12
CA SER A 332 -3.12 25.06 1.34
C SER A 332 -2.32 26.06 0.51
N PRO A 333 -2.95 27.12 -0.05
CA PRO A 333 -2.22 28.17 -0.76
C PRO A 333 -1.06 28.74 0.09
N GLY A 334 0.16 28.73 -0.46
CA GLY A 334 1.37 29.18 0.24
C GLY A 334 1.97 28.17 1.24
N SER A 335 1.36 27.00 1.44
CA SER A 335 1.92 25.90 2.24
C SER A 335 3.03 25.18 1.47
N GLN A 336 4.12 24.85 2.16
CA GLN A 336 5.17 23.94 1.65
C GLN A 336 4.88 22.47 1.99
N PHE A 337 3.77 22.19 2.69
CA PHE A 337 3.40 20.84 3.13
C PHE A 337 2.05 20.42 2.54
N ASN A 338 2.01 19.18 2.05
CA ASN A 338 0.81 18.46 1.69
C ASN A 338 0.17 17.86 2.96
N HIS A 339 -1.11 18.13 3.19
CA HIS A 339 -1.88 17.52 4.28
C HIS A 339 -2.95 16.59 3.72
N VAL A 340 -3.31 15.54 4.45
CA VAL A 340 -4.43 14.67 4.03
C VAL A 340 -5.71 15.46 3.98
N ALA A 341 -6.59 15.12 3.04
CA ALA A 341 -8.01 15.36 3.24
C ALA A 341 -8.45 14.65 4.54
N LEU A 342 -8.52 15.39 5.65
CA LEU A 342 -8.87 14.82 6.96
C LEU A 342 -10.29 14.27 7.00
N CYS A 343 -11.15 14.69 6.06
CA CYS A 343 -12.53 14.23 5.87
C CYS A 343 -13.37 14.18 7.16
N ARG A 344 -13.01 15.02 8.15
CA ARG A 344 -13.70 15.07 9.45
C ARG A 344 -15.07 15.73 9.25
N LEU A 345 -16.08 15.10 9.82
CA LEU A 345 -17.37 15.74 10.02
C LEU A 345 -17.22 16.90 11.01
N ASP A 346 -18.11 17.88 10.91
CA ASP A 346 -18.18 18.97 11.87
C ASP A 346 -18.42 18.39 13.28
N ALA A 347 -17.83 19.00 14.30
CA ALA A 347 -17.94 18.49 15.68
C ALA A 347 -19.39 18.51 16.20
N ALA A 348 -20.26 19.33 15.61
CA ALA A 348 -21.69 19.40 15.91
C ALA A 348 -22.54 18.45 15.05
N THR A 349 -21.97 17.78 14.05
CA THR A 349 -22.67 16.69 13.33
C THR A 349 -22.65 15.44 14.22
N PRO A 350 -23.82 14.83 14.52
CA PRO A 350 -23.86 13.64 15.36
C PRO A 350 -23.15 12.47 14.65
N GLN A 351 -22.38 11.69 15.43
CA GLN A 351 -21.65 10.52 14.93
C GLN A 351 -21.86 9.33 15.86
N LEU A 352 -22.19 8.18 15.28
CA LEU A 352 -22.29 6.92 15.99
C LEU A 352 -20.91 6.29 16.17
N TYR A 353 -20.58 5.89 17.40
CA TYR A 353 -19.40 5.05 17.67
C TYR A 353 -19.78 3.60 17.93
N ALA A 354 -20.75 3.33 18.81
CA ALA A 354 -21.20 1.96 19.05
C ALA A 354 -22.60 1.90 19.69
N VAL A 355 -23.28 0.78 19.50
CA VAL A 355 -24.51 0.41 20.20
C VAL A 355 -24.24 -0.84 21.03
N ASP A 356 -24.89 -0.98 22.19
CA ASP A 356 -24.75 -2.17 23.04
C ASP A 356 -25.31 -3.44 22.39
N THR A 357 -26.43 -3.35 21.67
CA THR A 357 -26.97 -4.43 20.86
C THR A 357 -27.73 -3.91 19.63
N PRO A 358 -27.52 -4.48 18.43
CA PRO A 358 -28.20 -4.04 17.21
C PRO A 358 -29.56 -4.72 17.01
N TYR A 359 -30.09 -5.44 18.00
CA TYR A 359 -31.38 -6.11 17.88
C TYR A 359 -32.21 -6.05 19.17
N VAL A 360 -33.53 -6.11 19.01
CA VAL A 360 -34.51 -6.13 20.09
C VAL A 360 -35.64 -7.11 19.78
N TYR A 361 -36.34 -7.60 20.80
CA TYR A 361 -37.53 -8.43 20.59
C TYR A 361 -38.81 -7.59 20.65
N THR A 362 -39.68 -7.70 19.63
CA THR A 362 -40.92 -6.90 19.54
C THR A 362 -41.86 -7.05 20.76
N LEU A 363 -41.87 -8.23 21.38
CA LEU A 363 -42.63 -8.53 22.60
C LEU A 363 -41.74 -8.65 23.86
N GLY A 364 -40.47 -8.26 23.78
CA GLY A 364 -39.56 -8.26 24.93
C GLY A 364 -40.00 -7.25 26.01
N THR A 365 -39.41 -7.33 27.19
CA THR A 365 -39.58 -6.29 28.23
C THR A 365 -38.97 -4.96 27.79
N ASP A 366 -39.25 -3.86 28.49
CA ASP A 366 -38.64 -2.56 28.15
C ASP A 366 -37.11 -2.62 28.18
N ALA A 367 -36.53 -3.35 29.14
CA ALA A 367 -35.09 -3.59 29.21
C ALA A 367 -34.56 -4.33 27.97
N GLN A 368 -35.28 -5.33 27.45
CA GLN A 368 -34.92 -6.07 26.24
C GLN A 368 -35.17 -5.28 24.93
N ARG A 369 -35.83 -4.12 25.03
CA ARG A 369 -36.08 -3.20 23.90
C ARG A 369 -35.31 -1.90 24.06
N THR A 370 -34.50 -1.77 25.11
CA THR A 370 -33.64 -0.62 25.34
C THR A 370 -32.35 -0.81 24.53
N ILE A 371 -31.94 0.25 23.84
CA ILE A 371 -30.65 0.33 23.17
C ILE A 371 -29.86 1.50 23.78
N ASN A 372 -28.57 1.27 24.01
CA ASN A 372 -27.62 2.29 24.45
C ASN A 372 -26.75 2.66 23.26
N ILE A 373 -26.77 3.94 22.90
CA ILE A 373 -26.12 4.49 21.73
C ILE A 373 -24.99 5.39 22.22
N MET A 374 -23.76 5.06 21.88
CA MET A 374 -22.56 5.84 22.19
C MET A 374 -22.06 6.57 20.95
N GLY A 375 -21.59 7.80 21.12
CA GLY A 375 -21.16 8.65 20.01
C GLY A 375 -20.63 10.01 20.45
N THR A 376 -20.70 10.98 19.54
CA THR A 376 -20.36 12.38 19.78
C THR A 376 -21.32 13.28 19.00
N GLY A 377 -21.40 14.56 19.37
CA GLY A 377 -22.17 15.56 18.61
C GLY A 377 -23.68 15.40 18.77
N PHE A 378 -24.14 14.64 19.76
CA PHE A 378 -25.57 14.55 20.10
C PHE A 378 -26.07 15.81 20.80
N GLY A 379 -25.18 16.63 21.34
CA GLY A 379 -25.51 17.81 22.14
C GLY A 379 -25.77 17.47 23.61
N ALA A 380 -25.44 18.40 24.50
CA ALA A 380 -25.46 18.20 25.95
C ALA A 380 -26.86 17.87 26.51
N THR A 381 -27.93 18.25 25.81
CA THR A 381 -29.33 17.97 26.16
C THR A 381 -30.12 17.65 24.89
N GLN A 382 -31.18 16.84 25.00
CA GLN A 382 -31.99 16.44 23.86
C GLN A 382 -32.62 17.62 23.09
N GLY A 383 -33.22 18.60 23.79
CA GLY A 383 -33.92 19.71 23.14
C GLY A 383 -35.02 19.22 22.18
N THR A 384 -34.95 19.65 20.92
CA THR A 384 -35.78 19.20 19.81
C THR A 384 -35.23 17.97 19.07
N GLY A 385 -34.07 17.46 19.48
CA GLY A 385 -33.44 16.28 18.91
C GLY A 385 -34.29 15.02 19.07
N THR A 386 -34.18 14.12 18.10
CA THR A 386 -34.99 12.91 17.99
C THR A 386 -34.15 11.67 17.75
N VAL A 387 -34.63 10.53 18.23
CA VAL A 387 -34.16 9.20 17.83
C VAL A 387 -35.33 8.44 17.24
N SER A 388 -35.15 7.89 16.05
CA SER A 388 -36.19 7.13 15.35
C SER A 388 -35.64 5.90 14.60
N LEU A 389 -36.51 4.93 14.36
CA LEU A 389 -36.29 3.81 13.46
C LEU A 389 -37.00 4.09 12.13
N MET A 390 -36.26 4.07 11.04
CA MET A 390 -36.76 4.34 9.70
C MET A 390 -36.96 3.05 8.91
N LEU A 391 -38.14 2.90 8.32
CA LEU A 391 -38.43 1.88 7.32
C LEU A 391 -39.04 2.55 6.09
N ASN A 392 -38.24 2.70 5.04
CA ASN A 392 -38.58 3.55 3.89
C ASN A 392 -38.92 4.97 4.38
N THR A 393 -40.14 5.45 4.15
CA THR A 393 -40.63 6.77 4.59
C THR A 393 -41.34 6.74 5.95
N THR A 394 -41.47 5.57 6.58
CA THR A 394 -42.13 5.44 7.89
C THR A 394 -41.12 5.65 9.00
N GLU A 395 -41.37 6.67 9.82
CA GLU A 395 -40.60 6.98 11.01
C GLU A 395 -41.29 6.42 12.26
N ILE A 396 -40.54 5.69 13.08
CA ILE A 396 -41.00 5.17 14.38
C ILE A 396 -40.16 5.84 15.47
N PRO A 397 -40.71 6.82 16.22
CA PRO A 397 -39.95 7.49 17.27
C PRO A 397 -39.68 6.51 18.43
N LEU A 398 -38.45 6.56 18.97
CA LEU A 398 -38.10 5.83 20.19
C LEU A 398 -38.37 6.68 21.43
N GLN A 399 -38.65 6.03 22.55
CA GLN A 399 -38.76 6.72 23.83
C GLN A 399 -37.36 6.91 24.43
N VAL A 400 -36.84 8.14 24.39
CA VAL A 400 -35.57 8.50 25.03
C VAL A 400 -35.73 8.50 26.55
N THR A 401 -34.88 7.74 27.25
CA THR A 401 -34.84 7.69 28.72
C THR A 401 -33.65 8.44 29.30
N SER A 402 -32.56 8.58 28.54
CA SER A 402 -31.41 9.41 28.87
C SER A 402 -30.79 10.01 27.61
N TRP A 403 -30.24 11.22 27.71
CA TRP A 403 -29.54 11.91 26.63
C TRP A 403 -28.37 12.71 27.18
N SER A 404 -27.25 12.67 26.46
CA SER A 404 -26.06 13.49 26.66
C SER A 404 -25.34 13.64 25.33
N ASP A 405 -24.28 14.45 25.29
CA ASP A 405 -23.47 14.64 24.08
C ASP A 405 -22.79 13.35 23.60
N ARG A 406 -22.58 12.37 24.50
CA ARG A 406 -21.80 11.15 24.25
C ARG A 406 -22.61 9.87 24.30
N GLN A 407 -23.82 9.92 24.85
CA GLN A 407 -24.64 8.74 25.06
C GLN A 407 -26.12 9.07 25.02
N ILE A 408 -26.90 8.24 24.33
CA ILE A 408 -28.35 8.24 24.32
C ILE A 408 -28.84 6.85 24.75
N THR A 409 -29.78 6.78 25.68
CA THR A 409 -30.52 5.54 25.97
C THR A 409 -31.95 5.71 25.48
N ALA A 410 -32.40 4.79 24.63
CA ALA A 410 -33.73 4.85 24.04
C ALA A 410 -34.41 3.47 24.03
N VAL A 411 -35.74 3.46 24.16
CA VAL A 411 -36.56 2.24 24.17
C VAL A 411 -37.37 2.16 22.89
N VAL A 412 -37.23 1.03 22.19
CA VAL A 412 -38.05 0.71 21.02
C VAL A 412 -39.50 0.44 21.47
N PRO A 413 -40.52 1.10 20.86
CA PRO A 413 -41.90 0.94 21.26
C PRO A 413 -42.38 -0.51 21.23
N TYR A 414 -43.22 -0.89 22.20
CA TYR A 414 -43.84 -2.21 22.26
C TYR A 414 -44.69 -2.46 20.99
N ARG A 415 -44.63 -3.68 20.43
CA ARG A 415 -45.29 -4.07 19.17
C ARG A 415 -44.82 -3.32 17.92
N THR A 416 -43.63 -2.71 17.95
CA THR A 416 -42.95 -2.31 16.71
C THR A 416 -42.88 -3.51 15.76
N ARG A 417 -43.34 -3.35 14.53
CA ARG A 417 -43.41 -4.43 13.54
C ARG A 417 -42.01 -5.04 13.35
N SER A 418 -41.90 -6.36 13.34
CA SER A 418 -40.60 -7.01 13.15
C SER A 418 -40.05 -6.74 11.75
N ASN A 419 -38.85 -6.16 11.67
CA ASN A 419 -38.10 -5.86 10.45
C ASN A 419 -36.67 -5.40 10.78
N ALA A 420 -35.84 -5.21 9.77
CA ALA A 420 -34.64 -4.39 9.84
C ALA A 420 -34.99 -2.91 9.59
N TYR A 421 -34.55 -2.01 10.47
CA TYR A 421 -34.79 -0.58 10.40
C TYR A 421 -33.48 0.19 10.37
N GLN A 422 -33.42 1.30 9.65
CA GLN A 422 -32.29 2.23 9.74
C GLN A 422 -32.44 3.07 11.02
N LEU A 423 -31.42 3.10 11.87
CA LEU A 423 -31.37 4.06 12.99
C LEU A 423 -31.20 5.47 12.43
N ASN A 424 -31.98 6.42 12.94
CA ASN A 424 -31.88 7.83 12.62
C ASN A 424 -31.80 8.65 13.91
N ILE A 425 -30.84 9.58 13.96
CA ILE A 425 -30.68 10.53 15.07
C ILE A 425 -30.54 11.90 14.46
N VAL A 426 -31.34 12.83 14.98
CA VAL A 426 -31.31 14.24 14.65
C VAL A 426 -30.95 15.00 15.92
N ALA A 427 -29.88 15.77 15.89
CA ALA A 427 -29.51 16.62 17.02
C ALA A 427 -30.36 17.89 17.04
N ASP A 428 -30.36 18.62 18.16
CA ASP A 428 -31.15 19.85 18.34
C ASP A 428 -30.79 20.98 17.35
N ASN A 429 -29.59 20.93 16.76
CA ASN A 429 -29.14 21.83 15.69
C ASN A 429 -29.71 21.46 14.30
N GLY A 430 -30.47 20.37 14.18
CA GLY A 430 -31.02 19.87 12.92
C GLY A 430 -30.05 19.03 12.08
N GLU A 431 -28.84 18.78 12.57
CA GLU A 431 -27.88 17.90 11.90
C GLU A 431 -28.23 16.42 12.11
N HIS A 432 -27.91 15.60 11.11
CA HIS A 432 -28.21 14.17 11.08
C HIS A 432 -26.93 13.35 10.93
N MET A 433 -26.95 12.10 11.40
CA MET A 433 -25.81 11.19 11.21
C MET A 433 -25.65 10.80 9.74
N VAL A 434 -24.39 10.72 9.27
CA VAL A 434 -24.06 10.21 7.93
C VAL A 434 -24.24 8.69 7.88
N ASN A 435 -23.53 7.99 8.76
CA ASN A 435 -23.68 6.55 9.00
C ASN A 435 -24.23 6.31 10.40
N ALA A 436 -25.21 5.42 10.50
CA ALA A 436 -25.83 5.01 11.75
C ALA A 436 -25.61 3.52 11.97
N LEU A 437 -26.69 2.77 12.20
CA LEU A 437 -26.67 1.32 12.27
C LEU A 437 -28.04 0.77 11.85
N THR A 438 -28.07 -0.44 11.31
CA THR A 438 -29.34 -1.16 11.17
C THR A 438 -29.78 -1.72 12.53
N ILE A 439 -31.00 -1.45 12.98
CA ILE A 439 -31.60 -2.07 14.17
C ILE A 439 -32.61 -3.14 13.76
N HIS A 440 -32.42 -4.35 14.29
CA HIS A 440 -33.26 -5.51 14.01
C HIS A 440 -34.34 -5.69 15.08
N VAL A 441 -35.59 -5.41 14.72
CA VAL A 441 -36.74 -5.73 15.58
C VAL A 441 -37.18 -7.16 15.26
N LEU A 442 -36.84 -8.11 16.12
CA LEU A 442 -37.08 -9.54 15.95
C LEU A 442 -38.50 -9.92 16.36
N GLY A 443 -39.14 -10.79 15.58
CA GLY A 443 -40.49 -11.27 15.85
C GLY A 443 -41.11 -12.06 14.70
N ARG A 444 -42.43 -12.20 14.71
CA ARG A 444 -43.15 -13.02 13.72
C ARG A 444 -42.98 -12.45 12.31
N GLY A 445 -42.32 -13.20 11.43
CA GLY A 445 -42.09 -12.85 10.02
C GLY A 445 -40.71 -12.26 9.73
N TYR A 446 -39.97 -11.85 10.77
CA TYR A 446 -38.56 -11.46 10.68
C TYR A 446 -37.85 -11.88 11.97
N ASN A 447 -37.20 -13.04 11.95
CA ASN A 447 -36.52 -13.61 13.12
C ASN A 447 -35.30 -14.42 12.67
N PRO A 448 -34.25 -13.76 12.13
CA PRO A 448 -33.01 -14.43 11.77
C PRO A 448 -32.39 -15.17 12.98
N THR A 449 -31.73 -16.28 12.70
CA THR A 449 -30.88 -16.95 13.69
C THR A 449 -29.65 -16.08 13.96
N LEU A 450 -29.34 -15.86 15.22
CA LEU A 450 -28.23 -15.04 15.66
C LEU A 450 -26.95 -15.87 15.80
N PHE A 451 -25.87 -15.39 15.20
CA PHE A 451 -24.51 -15.89 15.39
C PHE A 451 -23.68 -14.75 15.97
N GLU A 452 -23.38 -14.80 17.27
CA GLU A 452 -22.73 -13.69 17.98
C GLU A 452 -21.22 -13.94 18.13
N VAL A 453 -20.41 -13.02 17.62
CA VAL A 453 -18.95 -13.00 17.72
C VAL A 453 -18.53 -11.93 18.73
N GLY A 454 -17.65 -12.29 19.67
CA GLY A 454 -17.12 -11.36 20.66
C GLY A 454 -16.94 -11.98 22.05
N PRO A 455 -16.31 -11.24 22.98
CA PRO A 455 -16.04 -11.75 24.34
C PRO A 455 -17.31 -12.23 25.06
N GLY A 456 -17.29 -13.45 25.58
CA GLY A 456 -18.42 -14.10 26.25
C GLY A 456 -19.55 -14.56 25.32
N LYS A 457 -19.36 -14.49 23.99
CA LYS A 457 -20.34 -14.96 22.99
C LYS A 457 -20.02 -16.38 22.51
N ALA A 458 -20.87 -16.91 21.62
CA ALA A 458 -20.69 -18.26 21.08
C ALA A 458 -19.39 -18.41 20.29
N TYR A 459 -19.02 -17.38 19.54
CA TYR A 459 -17.76 -17.28 18.80
C TYR A 459 -16.85 -16.27 19.50
N ASP A 460 -16.28 -16.66 20.64
CA ASP A 460 -15.43 -15.80 21.47
C ASP A 460 -13.97 -15.82 20.95
N PRO A 461 -13.42 -14.67 20.49
CA PRO A 461 -12.06 -14.60 19.97
C PRO A 461 -10.96 -14.85 21.01
N TRP A 462 -11.32 -15.04 22.28
CA TRP A 462 -10.42 -15.43 23.37
C TRP A 462 -10.47 -16.92 23.72
N VAL A 463 -11.33 -17.68 23.04
CA VAL A 463 -11.53 -19.11 23.28
C VAL A 463 -11.06 -19.91 22.07
N VAL A 464 -10.28 -20.96 22.33
CA VAL A 464 -9.82 -21.90 21.29
C VAL A 464 -11.02 -22.65 20.70
N ASN A 465 -11.20 -22.52 19.39
CA ASN A 465 -12.12 -23.31 18.61
C ASN A 465 -11.63 -24.78 18.61
N PRO A 466 -12.41 -25.72 19.16
CA PRO A 466 -11.99 -27.13 19.26
C PRO A 466 -11.87 -27.83 17.91
N ALA A 467 -12.50 -27.30 16.85
CA ALA A 467 -12.42 -27.86 15.50
C ALA A 467 -11.11 -27.51 14.78
N THR A 468 -10.56 -26.33 15.03
CA THR A 468 -9.40 -25.79 14.30
C THR A 468 -8.13 -25.70 15.15
N GLY A 469 -8.25 -25.70 16.48
CA GLY A 469 -7.12 -25.55 17.40
C GLY A 469 -6.57 -24.13 17.52
N VAL A 470 -7.23 -23.15 16.89
CA VAL A 470 -6.96 -21.71 17.01
C VAL A 470 -8.17 -21.00 17.63
N ASN A 471 -8.04 -19.75 18.07
CA ASN A 471 -9.18 -19.02 18.64
C ASN A 471 -10.32 -18.85 17.64
N PHE A 472 -11.57 -18.74 18.12
CA PHE A 472 -12.70 -18.45 17.23
C PHE A 472 -12.51 -17.14 16.46
N THR A 473 -13.05 -17.13 15.25
CA THR A 473 -12.94 -16.02 14.29
C THR A 473 -14.31 -15.53 13.85
N ILE A 474 -14.36 -14.37 13.18
CA ILE A 474 -15.58 -13.95 12.46
C ILE A 474 -15.89 -14.96 11.35
N GLN A 475 -14.86 -15.48 10.67
CA GLN A 475 -15.04 -16.47 9.61
C GLN A 475 -15.70 -17.77 10.11
N ASP A 476 -15.45 -18.21 11.34
CA ASP A 476 -16.13 -19.38 11.92
C ASP A 476 -17.65 -19.19 12.00
N ALA A 477 -18.10 -18.01 12.44
CA ALA A 477 -19.52 -17.68 12.49
C ALA A 477 -20.16 -17.62 11.09
N LEU A 478 -19.44 -17.10 10.09
CA LEU A 478 -19.88 -17.10 8.69
C LEU A 478 -20.00 -18.52 8.12
N ASN A 479 -19.05 -19.39 8.47
CA ASN A 479 -19.04 -20.79 8.02
C ASN A 479 -20.23 -21.56 8.61
N ASP A 480 -20.55 -21.36 9.88
CA ASP A 480 -21.70 -22.02 10.51
C ASP A 480 -23.06 -21.46 10.04
N ALA A 481 -23.10 -20.18 9.68
CA ALA A 481 -24.31 -19.52 9.18
C ALA A 481 -24.78 -20.06 7.81
N VAL A 482 -23.91 -20.72 7.04
CA VAL A 482 -24.13 -21.08 5.62
C VAL A 482 -25.43 -21.84 5.35
N ASN A 483 -25.84 -22.73 6.27
CA ASN A 483 -27.01 -23.60 6.11
C ASN A 483 -28.29 -22.99 6.71
N THR A 484 -28.27 -21.71 7.07
CA THR A 484 -29.36 -21.05 7.77
C THR A 484 -30.10 -20.07 6.84
N PRO A 485 -31.41 -20.27 6.56
CA PRO A 485 -32.16 -19.45 5.59
C PRO A 485 -32.22 -17.93 5.90
N GLN A 486 -32.09 -17.55 7.17
CA GLN A 486 -31.97 -16.16 7.61
C GLN A 486 -30.96 -16.12 8.76
N ALA A 487 -29.72 -15.74 8.46
CA ALA A 487 -28.66 -15.64 9.46
C ALA A 487 -28.23 -14.19 9.65
N LEU A 488 -28.13 -13.78 10.90
CA LEU A 488 -27.57 -12.51 11.32
C LEU A 488 -26.33 -12.80 12.16
N VAL A 489 -25.17 -12.49 11.60
CA VAL A 489 -23.87 -12.54 12.28
C VAL A 489 -23.62 -11.18 12.90
N VAL A 490 -23.70 -11.10 14.23
CA VAL A 490 -23.43 -9.88 14.99
C VAL A 490 -22.03 -9.94 15.58
N VAL A 491 -21.18 -9.02 15.18
CA VAL A 491 -19.79 -8.92 15.62
C VAL A 491 -19.68 -7.77 16.61
N TYR A 492 -19.54 -8.11 17.89
CA TYR A 492 -19.29 -7.17 18.96
C TYR A 492 -17.84 -6.70 18.94
N ASN A 493 -17.53 -5.65 19.71
CA ASN A 493 -16.15 -5.19 19.84
C ASN A 493 -15.27 -6.26 20.52
N LYS A 494 -13.97 -6.27 20.18
CA LYS A 494 -12.99 -7.19 20.76
C LYS A 494 -12.40 -6.64 22.07
N SER A 495 -13.23 -6.38 23.07
CA SER A 495 -12.75 -5.95 24.40
C SER A 495 -11.94 -7.07 25.08
N ASN A 496 -10.99 -6.66 25.93
CA ASN A 496 -10.26 -7.59 26.78
C ASN A 496 -11.21 -8.20 27.84
N PRO A 497 -11.33 -9.53 27.95
CA PRO A 497 -12.22 -10.17 28.91
C PRO A 497 -11.75 -10.04 30.37
N LEU A 498 -10.46 -9.78 30.61
CA LEU A 498 -9.89 -9.58 31.94
C LEU A 498 -10.10 -8.16 32.46
N ASP A 499 -10.20 -7.18 31.56
CA ASP A 499 -10.52 -5.80 31.89
C ASP A 499 -11.17 -5.10 30.68
N PRO A 500 -12.51 -5.12 30.58
CA PRO A 500 -13.25 -4.54 29.46
C PRO A 500 -13.07 -3.03 29.31
N ASN A 501 -12.55 -2.36 30.33
CA ASN A 501 -12.35 -0.91 30.35
C ASN A 501 -10.91 -0.50 30.04
N THR A 502 -9.96 -1.44 29.96
CA THR A 502 -8.59 -1.13 29.55
C THR A 502 -8.29 -1.63 28.15
N GLN A 503 -7.65 -0.76 27.38
CA GLN A 503 -7.11 -1.10 26.08
C GLN A 503 -6.06 -2.18 26.25
N GLU A 504 -6.11 -3.19 25.39
CA GLU A 504 -5.00 -4.13 25.33
C GLU A 504 -3.75 -3.40 24.88
N LEU A 505 -2.64 -3.64 25.60
CA LEU A 505 -1.33 -3.11 25.22
C LEU A 505 -1.02 -3.42 23.75
N TRP A 506 -1.52 -4.58 23.25
CA TRP A 506 -1.26 -5.05 21.89
C TRP A 506 -2.38 -4.93 20.86
N ASN A 507 -3.56 -4.42 21.24
CA ASN A 507 -4.65 -4.16 20.32
C ASN A 507 -5.59 -3.07 20.89
N PRO A 508 -5.12 -1.81 21.00
CA PRO A 508 -5.82 -0.78 21.77
C PRO A 508 -7.16 -0.37 21.15
N LYS A 509 -7.39 -0.67 19.87
CA LYS A 509 -8.66 -0.42 19.16
C LYS A 509 -9.59 -1.64 19.12
N GLY A 510 -9.19 -2.80 19.64
CA GLY A 510 -10.01 -4.02 19.57
C GLY A 510 -10.23 -4.53 18.14
N VAL A 511 -9.19 -4.46 17.30
CA VAL A 511 -9.23 -4.84 15.88
C VAL A 511 -9.34 -6.36 15.70
N TYR A 512 -10.16 -6.77 14.74
CA TYR A 512 -10.18 -8.11 14.16
C TYR A 512 -9.29 -8.14 12.92
N TYR A 513 -8.07 -8.69 13.05
CA TYR A 513 -7.16 -8.89 11.93
C TYR A 513 -7.56 -10.15 11.15
N GLU A 514 -8.48 -9.99 10.20
CA GLU A 514 -9.04 -11.08 9.40
C GLU A 514 -9.34 -10.57 7.98
N ASN A 515 -9.24 -11.47 7.01
CA ASN A 515 -9.87 -11.28 5.70
C ASN A 515 -11.00 -12.28 5.60
N LEU A 516 -12.19 -11.79 5.31
CA LEU A 516 -13.41 -12.57 5.39
C LEU A 516 -13.85 -13.04 4.01
N ILE A 517 -14.44 -14.23 3.95
CA ILE A 517 -15.21 -14.73 2.81
C ILE A 517 -16.67 -14.85 3.24
N MET A 518 -17.49 -13.95 2.71
CA MET A 518 -18.95 -14.03 2.80
C MET A 518 -19.47 -14.86 1.62
N HIS A 519 -19.71 -16.15 1.87
CA HIS A 519 -20.10 -17.11 0.82
C HIS A 519 -21.58 -17.54 0.83
N SER A 520 -22.38 -16.88 1.67
CA SER A 520 -23.82 -17.11 1.84
C SER A 520 -24.58 -15.80 2.07
N PRO A 521 -25.91 -15.74 1.83
CA PRO A 521 -26.71 -14.51 1.92
C PRO A 521 -27.01 -14.14 3.39
N VAL A 522 -25.97 -13.78 4.13
CA VAL A 522 -26.07 -13.42 5.55
C VAL A 522 -26.17 -11.91 5.74
N LYS A 523 -26.67 -11.50 6.90
CA LYS A 523 -26.43 -10.15 7.41
C LYS A 523 -25.20 -10.21 8.31
N LEU A 524 -24.08 -9.67 7.83
CA LEU A 524 -22.88 -9.47 8.61
C LEU A 524 -22.94 -8.05 9.18
N GLN A 525 -22.92 -7.92 10.51
CA GLN A 525 -23.13 -6.65 11.17
C GLN A 525 -22.22 -6.43 12.37
N GLY A 526 -21.52 -5.30 12.38
CA GLY A 526 -20.80 -4.77 13.54
C GLY A 526 -21.73 -3.98 14.47
N VAL A 527 -21.26 -3.64 15.66
CA VAL A 527 -22.05 -2.84 16.62
C VAL A 527 -21.86 -1.33 16.46
N GLY A 528 -21.09 -0.91 15.45
CA GLY A 528 -20.70 0.47 15.18
C GLY A 528 -19.20 0.58 14.93
N PRO A 529 -18.73 1.64 14.24
CA PRO A 529 -17.35 1.74 13.75
C PRO A 529 -16.29 1.98 14.85
N GLY A 530 -16.71 2.33 16.06
CA GLY A 530 -15.84 2.82 17.12
C GLY A 530 -15.46 4.29 16.89
N GLY A 531 -14.74 4.88 17.84
CA GLY A 531 -14.33 6.28 17.72
C GLY A 531 -13.46 6.77 18.86
N ILE A 532 -13.00 8.01 18.71
CA ILE A 532 -12.19 8.71 19.70
C ILE A 532 -12.77 10.09 19.96
N TYR A 533 -12.69 10.56 21.19
CA TYR A 533 -12.99 11.94 21.53
C TYR A 533 -12.12 12.44 22.67
N GLU A 534 -11.94 13.75 22.75
CA GLU A 534 -11.25 14.39 23.87
C GLU A 534 -12.25 14.78 24.96
N ASN A 535 -11.91 14.45 26.19
CA ASN A 535 -12.61 14.90 27.39
C ASN A 535 -12.26 16.36 27.70
N PRO A 536 -13.09 17.08 28.48
CA PRO A 536 -12.81 18.46 28.90
C PRO A 536 -11.49 18.66 29.66
N ASP A 537 -10.91 17.59 30.22
CA ASP A 537 -9.62 17.60 30.93
C ASP A 537 -8.41 17.36 30.00
N GLY A 538 -8.64 17.23 28.68
CA GLY A 538 -7.62 16.99 27.66
C GLY A 538 -7.24 15.52 27.48
N THR A 539 -7.90 14.59 28.16
CA THR A 539 -7.65 13.15 27.97
C THR A 539 -8.41 12.61 26.75
N THR A 540 -7.76 11.74 25.96
CA THR A 540 -8.42 11.05 24.83
C THR A 540 -9.16 9.82 25.35
N GLN A 541 -10.47 9.77 25.13
CA GLN A 541 -11.30 8.61 25.36
C GLN A 541 -11.51 7.82 24.07
N TYR A 542 -11.34 6.51 24.14
CA TYR A 542 -11.65 5.57 23.06
C TYR A 542 -12.98 4.88 23.34
N VAL A 543 -13.81 4.75 22.31
CA VAL A 543 -15.01 3.91 22.31
C VAL A 543 -14.76 2.77 21.35
N LEU A 544 -14.70 1.55 21.89
CA LEU A 544 -14.50 0.35 21.08
C LEU A 544 -15.74 0.09 20.23
N GLY A 545 -15.51 -0.11 18.93
CA GLY A 545 -16.50 -0.60 17.98
C GLY A 545 -16.02 -1.89 17.32
N THR A 546 -16.56 -2.18 16.14
CA THR A 546 -16.20 -3.34 15.35
C THR A 546 -15.33 -2.94 14.16
N ILE A 547 -14.04 -3.25 14.25
CA ILE A 547 -13.04 -2.94 13.22
C ILE A 547 -12.54 -4.24 12.62
N VAL A 548 -12.70 -4.42 11.31
CA VAL A 548 -12.10 -5.53 10.55
C VAL A 548 -10.96 -4.97 9.71
N ASN A 549 -9.78 -5.55 9.86
CA ASN A 549 -8.56 -5.00 9.28
C ASN A 549 -7.74 -6.06 8.52
N GLY A 550 -7.47 -5.79 7.24
CA GLY A 550 -6.77 -6.69 6.32
C GLY A 550 -5.23 -6.67 6.41
N LEU A 551 -4.62 -5.81 7.23
CA LEU A 551 -3.16 -5.59 7.26
C LEU A 551 -2.35 -6.86 7.57
N ALA A 552 -2.95 -7.84 8.25
CA ALA A 552 -2.29 -9.11 8.58
C ALA A 552 -2.29 -10.13 7.43
N PHE A 553 -2.83 -9.77 6.26
CA PHE A 553 -2.93 -10.65 5.10
C PHE A 553 -1.75 -10.45 4.15
N ALA A 554 -0.73 -11.29 4.26
CA ALA A 554 0.41 -11.24 3.35
C ALA A 554 1.05 -12.62 3.14
N GLY A 555 1.68 -12.81 1.98
CA GLY A 555 2.53 -13.97 1.67
C GLY A 555 1.92 -15.31 2.07
N ASP A 556 2.65 -16.09 2.88
CA ASP A 556 2.24 -17.41 3.39
C ASP A 556 1.77 -17.39 4.86
N THR A 557 1.30 -16.23 5.34
CA THR A 557 0.70 -16.12 6.68
C THR A 557 -0.42 -17.15 6.87
N GLY A 558 -0.64 -17.58 8.12
CA GLY A 558 -1.71 -18.53 8.44
C GLY A 558 -3.09 -18.01 8.01
N ASN A 559 -3.34 -16.70 8.16
CA ASN A 559 -4.56 -16.04 7.69
C ASN A 559 -4.72 -16.17 6.18
N ALA A 560 -3.72 -15.77 5.38
CA ALA A 560 -3.77 -15.87 3.92
C ALA A 560 -3.92 -17.33 3.44
N ARG A 561 -3.21 -18.27 4.07
CA ARG A 561 -3.33 -19.70 3.77
C ARG A 561 -4.75 -20.23 4.01
N ASN A 562 -5.33 -19.94 5.17
CA ASN A 562 -6.67 -20.41 5.53
C ASN A 562 -7.73 -19.80 4.60
N TRP A 563 -7.60 -18.52 4.27
CA TRP A 563 -8.47 -17.85 3.30
C TRP A 563 -8.40 -18.52 1.93
N ARG A 564 -7.20 -18.77 1.39
CA ARG A 564 -7.00 -19.45 0.10
C ARG A 564 -7.57 -20.86 0.12
N GLN A 565 -7.38 -21.61 1.21
CA GLN A 565 -7.95 -22.95 1.37
C GLN A 565 -9.48 -22.91 1.32
N LEU A 566 -10.10 -21.96 2.02
CA LEU A 566 -11.55 -21.78 1.97
C LEU A 566 -12.00 -21.40 0.56
N ALA A 567 -11.43 -20.36 -0.05
CA ALA A 567 -11.79 -19.90 -1.40
C ALA A 567 -11.73 -21.04 -2.44
N ASN A 568 -10.66 -21.83 -2.42
CA ASN A 568 -10.50 -22.98 -3.33
C ASN A 568 -11.46 -24.14 -3.05
N SER A 569 -12.07 -24.19 -1.86
CA SER A 569 -13.06 -25.23 -1.53
C SER A 569 -14.48 -24.88 -1.98
N LEU A 570 -14.73 -23.61 -2.32
CA LEU A 570 -16.06 -23.11 -2.69
C LEU A 570 -16.34 -23.32 -4.18
N ASN A 571 -17.58 -23.64 -4.51
CA ASN A 571 -18.07 -23.61 -5.89
C ASN A 571 -18.53 -22.19 -6.24
N ILE A 572 -17.58 -21.31 -6.58
CA ILE A 572 -17.79 -19.88 -6.78
C ILE A 572 -18.52 -19.61 -8.11
N LEU A 573 -19.49 -18.70 -8.09
CA LEU A 573 -20.14 -18.13 -9.27
C LEU A 573 -19.48 -16.81 -9.70
N GLY A 574 -19.70 -16.42 -10.96
CA GLY A 574 -19.07 -15.26 -11.57
C GLY A 574 -17.62 -15.57 -11.97
N ASN A 575 -16.74 -14.57 -11.92
CA ASN A 575 -15.35 -14.76 -12.32
C ASN A 575 -14.68 -15.90 -11.53
N GLN A 576 -14.08 -16.84 -12.26
CA GLN A 576 -13.44 -18.02 -11.67
C GLN A 576 -12.00 -17.75 -11.24
N THR A 577 -11.40 -16.64 -11.67
CA THR A 577 -10.11 -16.19 -11.17
C THR A 577 -10.26 -15.65 -9.76
N ILE A 578 -9.55 -16.27 -8.81
CA ILE A 578 -9.53 -15.84 -7.41
C ILE A 578 -8.59 -14.64 -7.28
N TYR A 579 -9.16 -13.51 -6.88
CA TYR A 579 -8.41 -12.34 -6.44
C TYR A 579 -8.49 -12.22 -4.93
N GLU A 580 -7.35 -11.98 -4.28
CA GLU A 580 -7.25 -11.92 -2.83
C GLU A 580 -6.80 -10.54 -2.32
N GLY A 581 -6.74 -10.38 -1.00
CA GLY A 581 -6.28 -9.15 -0.33
C GLY A 581 -7.40 -8.20 0.09
N ALA A 582 -8.62 -8.35 -0.42
CA ALA A 582 -9.75 -7.57 0.07
C ALA A 582 -10.08 -7.93 1.53
N VAL A 583 -10.46 -6.96 2.36
CA VAL A 583 -10.82 -7.22 3.77
C VAL A 583 -12.06 -8.11 3.85
N ILE A 584 -13.05 -7.87 3.00
CA ILE A 584 -14.24 -8.72 2.87
C ILE A 584 -14.42 -9.10 1.39
N THR A 585 -14.39 -10.39 1.10
CA THR A 585 -14.69 -10.93 -0.23
C THR A 585 -16.04 -11.64 -0.23
N VAL A 586 -16.90 -11.29 -1.18
CA VAL A 586 -18.22 -11.89 -1.37
C VAL A 586 -18.17 -12.85 -2.55
N TYR A 587 -18.35 -14.15 -2.26
CA TYR A 587 -18.42 -15.21 -3.26
C TYR A 587 -19.78 -15.89 -3.21
N ALA A 588 -20.66 -15.57 -4.16
CA ALA A 588 -21.89 -16.35 -4.30
C ALA A 588 -21.56 -17.79 -4.72
N THR A 589 -22.09 -18.78 -4.00
CA THR A 589 -21.87 -20.21 -4.28
C THR A 589 -23.08 -20.90 -4.94
N GLN A 590 -24.20 -20.18 -5.02
CA GLN A 590 -25.45 -20.61 -5.64
C GLN A 590 -26.17 -19.36 -6.19
N GLU A 591 -26.91 -19.49 -7.30
CA GLU A 591 -27.51 -18.33 -8.00
C GLU A 591 -28.73 -17.74 -7.25
N ARG A 592 -29.48 -18.57 -6.54
CA ARG A 592 -30.78 -18.22 -5.92
C ARG A 592 -30.81 -17.74 -4.45
N PRO A 593 -29.79 -17.91 -3.59
CA PRO A 593 -29.89 -17.48 -2.19
C PRO A 593 -30.00 -15.96 -2.01
N PHE A 594 -29.44 -15.19 -2.95
CA PHE A 594 -29.45 -13.72 -2.93
C PHE A 594 -30.80 -13.11 -3.40
N ILE A 595 -31.81 -13.92 -3.74
CA ILE A 595 -33.09 -13.49 -4.33
C ILE A 595 -34.27 -13.52 -3.32
N ASP A 596 -34.07 -13.80 -2.02
CA ASP A 596 -35.19 -13.65 -1.06
C ASP A 596 -35.47 -12.16 -0.80
N HIS A 597 -36.47 -11.60 -1.49
CA HIS A 597 -36.89 -10.20 -1.37
C HIS A 597 -37.41 -9.81 0.04
N ARG A 598 -37.38 -10.73 1.01
CA ARG A 598 -37.74 -10.48 2.41
C ARG A 598 -36.53 -10.45 3.35
N PHE A 599 -35.35 -10.85 2.89
CA PHE A 599 -34.12 -10.89 3.68
C PHE A 599 -32.92 -10.54 2.80
N TYR A 600 -32.53 -9.27 2.82
CA TYR A 600 -31.40 -8.79 2.02
C TYR A 600 -30.08 -9.00 2.75
N PRO A 601 -29.08 -9.67 2.16
CA PRO A 601 -27.76 -9.77 2.75
C PRO A 601 -27.14 -8.38 2.90
N SER A 602 -26.33 -8.20 3.93
CA SER A 602 -25.73 -6.89 4.20
C SER A 602 -24.39 -6.96 4.90
N ILE A 603 -23.58 -5.94 4.69
CA ILE A 603 -22.36 -5.61 5.46
C ILE A 603 -22.66 -4.27 6.13
N ASP A 604 -22.82 -4.27 7.45
CA ASP A 604 -23.35 -3.12 8.20
C ASP A 604 -22.56 -2.78 9.48
N GLY A 605 -22.26 -1.51 9.72
CA GLY A 605 -21.80 -1.05 11.05
C GLY A 605 -20.34 -1.37 11.40
N PHE A 606 -19.46 -1.48 10.42
CA PHE A 606 -18.03 -1.74 10.61
C PHE A 606 -17.16 -0.51 10.33
N THR A 607 -15.97 -0.47 10.92
CA THR A 607 -14.80 0.13 10.27
C THR A 607 -14.08 -0.96 9.47
N ILE A 608 -13.82 -0.72 8.18
CA ILE A 608 -13.15 -1.63 7.25
C ILE A 608 -11.91 -0.94 6.69
N GLU A 609 -10.73 -1.48 6.99
CA GLU A 609 -9.44 -0.85 6.66
C GLU A 609 -8.32 -1.86 6.39
N GLY A 610 -7.23 -1.41 5.76
CA GLY A 610 -6.01 -2.22 5.63
C GLY A 610 -6.05 -3.30 4.55
N GLY A 611 -7.04 -3.27 3.65
CA GLY A 611 -7.07 -4.11 2.47
C GLY A 611 -6.15 -3.54 1.39
N ASP A 612 -4.86 -3.83 1.49
CA ASP A 612 -3.86 -3.31 0.57
C ASP A 612 -3.50 -4.33 -0.52
N GLN A 613 -3.41 -3.83 -1.76
CA GLN A 613 -2.75 -4.52 -2.84
C GLN A 613 -1.28 -4.74 -2.45
N GLN A 614 -0.79 -5.96 -2.65
CA GLN A 614 0.61 -6.31 -2.40
C GLN A 614 1.28 -6.70 -3.73
N ASP A 615 2.57 -6.39 -3.81
CA ASP A 615 3.45 -6.52 -4.98
C ASP A 615 3.24 -5.50 -6.11
N PHE A 616 4.34 -5.19 -6.82
CA PHE A 616 4.33 -4.24 -7.93
C PHE A 616 3.51 -4.78 -9.11
N PRO A 617 2.51 -4.02 -9.61
CA PRO A 617 1.58 -4.47 -10.67
C PRO A 617 2.16 -4.51 -12.08
N ASN A 618 3.48 -4.56 -12.26
CA ASN A 618 4.04 -4.43 -13.59
C ASN A 618 3.98 -5.76 -14.35
N ASN A 619 3.08 -5.85 -15.33
CA ASN A 619 3.48 -6.44 -16.58
C ASN A 619 4.62 -5.57 -17.13
N ILE A 620 5.83 -6.11 -17.21
CA ILE A 620 7.03 -5.43 -17.75
C ILE A 620 6.80 -4.80 -19.14
N ASN A 621 5.74 -5.20 -19.85
CA ASN A 621 5.36 -4.69 -21.16
C ASN A 621 4.52 -3.39 -21.16
N GLN A 622 4.11 -2.84 -20.01
CA GLN A 622 3.28 -1.62 -19.93
C GLN A 622 4.07 -0.31 -19.78
N ILE A 623 5.39 -0.38 -19.51
CA ILE A 623 6.26 0.81 -19.52
C ILE A 623 6.51 1.20 -20.98
N GLY A 624 5.55 1.90 -21.60
CA GLY A 624 5.58 2.30 -23.00
C GLY A 624 4.22 2.54 -23.68
N GLY A 625 3.09 2.50 -22.97
CA GLY A 625 1.79 2.91 -23.51
C GLY A 625 1.15 1.95 -24.54
N GLY A 626 1.62 0.71 -24.64
CA GLY A 626 1.03 -0.31 -25.51
C GLY A 626 0.19 -1.33 -24.73
N ASN A 627 -1.13 -1.34 -24.93
CA ASN A 627 -1.99 -2.44 -24.48
C ASN A 627 -1.82 -3.63 -25.44
N ASN A 628 -1.12 -4.68 -25.00
CA ASN A 628 -0.92 -5.92 -25.75
C ASN A 628 -2.03 -6.97 -25.49
N GLY A 629 -3.12 -6.60 -24.81
CA GLY A 629 -4.27 -7.46 -24.58
C GLY A 629 -3.99 -8.64 -23.64
N GLN A 630 -3.02 -8.50 -22.73
CA GLN A 630 -2.77 -9.43 -21.63
C GLN A 630 -3.25 -8.81 -20.32
N GLN A 631 -3.97 -9.58 -19.50
CA GLN A 631 -4.43 -9.13 -18.19
C GLN A 631 -3.23 -8.90 -17.25
N ALA A 632 -3.27 -7.81 -16.47
CA ALA A 632 -2.38 -7.64 -15.32
C ALA A 632 -2.64 -8.79 -14.34
N GLN A 633 -1.73 -9.76 -14.25
CA GLN A 633 -1.85 -10.87 -13.31
C GLN A 633 -1.39 -10.39 -11.93
N ILE A 634 -2.25 -9.63 -11.26
CA ILE A 634 -2.12 -9.26 -9.85
C ILE A 634 -2.88 -10.33 -9.05
N ILE A 635 -2.17 -11.09 -8.22
CA ILE A 635 -2.80 -12.13 -7.38
C ILE A 635 -3.39 -11.49 -6.10
N ILE A 636 -2.72 -10.50 -5.48
CA ILE A 636 -3.25 -9.74 -4.32
C ILE A 636 -3.72 -8.36 -4.77
N GLN A 637 -5.02 -8.19 -4.97
CA GLN A 637 -5.61 -6.95 -5.48
C GLN A 637 -6.10 -6.00 -4.39
N GLY A 638 -6.15 -6.42 -3.12
CA GLY A 638 -6.55 -5.53 -2.02
C GLY A 638 -8.01 -5.05 -2.12
N GLY A 639 -8.29 -3.94 -1.44
CA GLY A 639 -9.62 -3.31 -1.32
C GLY A 639 -10.30 -3.57 0.02
N GLY A 640 -11.29 -2.76 0.37
CA GLY A 640 -12.13 -3.01 1.56
C GLY A 640 -13.11 -4.15 1.32
N ILE A 641 -13.91 -4.06 0.25
CA ILE A 641 -14.94 -5.04 -0.10
C ILE A 641 -14.82 -5.42 -1.57
N TYR A 642 -14.65 -6.71 -1.86
CA TYR A 642 -14.70 -7.25 -3.21
C TYR A 642 -15.93 -8.14 -3.41
N VAL A 643 -16.77 -7.80 -4.38
CA VAL A 643 -17.95 -8.58 -4.76
C VAL A 643 -17.73 -9.20 -6.14
N ASN A 644 -17.49 -10.52 -6.17
CA ASN A 644 -17.08 -11.23 -7.38
C ASN A 644 -18.17 -11.27 -8.48
N GLY A 645 -19.39 -11.62 -8.09
CA GLY A 645 -20.52 -11.82 -9.00
C GLY A 645 -21.69 -12.55 -8.33
N HIS A 646 -22.87 -12.45 -8.93
CA HIS A 646 -24.14 -13.06 -8.50
C HIS A 646 -24.60 -12.70 -7.08
N ALA A 647 -24.02 -11.66 -6.46
CA ALA A 647 -24.36 -11.22 -5.11
C ALA A 647 -25.54 -10.23 -5.13
N ASN A 648 -26.62 -10.61 -5.81
CA ASN A 648 -27.80 -9.77 -6.03
C ASN A 648 -28.37 -9.20 -4.71
N TYR A 649 -28.88 -7.97 -4.76
CA TYR A 649 -29.51 -7.28 -3.63
C TYR A 649 -28.64 -7.10 -2.37
N LEU A 650 -27.33 -7.28 -2.46
CA LEU A 650 -26.41 -6.99 -1.36
C LEU A 650 -26.49 -5.51 -0.98
N ARG A 651 -26.51 -5.26 0.33
CA ARG A 651 -26.50 -3.91 0.91
C ARG A 651 -25.21 -3.67 1.68
N ILE A 652 -24.47 -2.64 1.30
CA ILE A 652 -23.29 -2.18 2.04
C ILE A 652 -23.70 -0.86 2.70
N THR A 653 -23.92 -0.90 4.01
CA THR A 653 -24.56 0.23 4.72
C THR A 653 -23.88 0.58 6.02
N ASN A 654 -23.92 1.85 6.43
CA ASN A 654 -23.52 2.26 7.78
C ASN A 654 -22.04 1.98 8.15
N ASN A 655 -21.15 1.80 7.17
CA ASN A 655 -19.74 1.51 7.43
C ASN A 655 -18.88 2.77 7.35
N ILE A 656 -17.75 2.75 8.06
CA ILE A 656 -16.57 3.57 7.73
C ILE A 656 -15.62 2.68 6.93
N ILE A 657 -15.35 3.04 5.69
CA ILE A 657 -14.44 2.31 4.80
C ILE A 657 -13.28 3.24 4.49
N GLN A 658 -12.11 2.94 5.04
CA GLN A 658 -10.99 3.86 4.98
C GLN A 658 -9.65 3.17 4.85
N ASN A 659 -8.66 3.86 4.28
CA ASN A 659 -7.29 3.39 4.23
C ASN A 659 -7.19 1.96 3.63
N ASN A 660 -7.89 1.76 2.52
CA ASN A 660 -7.78 0.55 1.71
C ASN A 660 -7.14 0.91 0.37
N GLY A 661 -5.99 0.32 0.07
CA GLY A 661 -5.30 0.48 -1.20
C GLY A 661 -5.59 -0.65 -2.18
N GLY A 662 -6.78 -0.69 -2.76
CA GLY A 662 -7.16 -1.70 -3.76
C GLY A 662 -6.56 -1.45 -5.15
N ALA A 663 -6.60 -2.48 -5.99
CA ALA A 663 -6.32 -2.34 -7.42
C ALA A 663 -7.46 -1.62 -8.15
N TYR A 664 -8.68 -1.81 -7.68
CA TYR A 664 -9.92 -1.37 -8.31
C TYR A 664 -10.83 -0.58 -7.34
N GLY A 665 -10.22 -0.01 -6.28
CA GLY A 665 -10.87 0.80 -5.25
C GLY A 665 -11.21 0.09 -3.96
N ALA A 666 -11.84 0.83 -3.05
CA ALA A 666 -12.24 0.34 -1.74
C ALA A 666 -13.38 -0.67 -1.81
N ILE A 667 -14.39 -0.40 -2.64
CA ILE A 667 -15.51 -1.29 -2.91
C ILE A 667 -15.50 -1.61 -4.39
N ARG A 668 -15.50 -2.90 -4.71
CA ARG A 668 -15.48 -3.38 -6.09
C ARG A 668 -16.64 -4.32 -6.37
N PHE A 669 -17.34 -4.08 -7.49
CA PHE A 669 -18.34 -5.00 -8.04
C PHE A 669 -17.89 -5.53 -9.40
N GLY A 670 -17.70 -6.85 -9.51
CA GLY A 670 -17.29 -7.51 -10.75
C GLY A 670 -15.79 -7.35 -11.06
N THR A 671 -15.39 -7.72 -12.28
CA THR A 671 -14.00 -7.63 -12.75
C THR A 671 -13.96 -6.90 -14.10
N PRO A 672 -13.15 -5.84 -14.25
CA PRO A 672 -13.03 -5.15 -15.53
C PRO A 672 -12.15 -5.93 -16.51
N ASN A 673 -12.23 -5.58 -17.78
CA ASN A 673 -11.37 -6.06 -18.86
C ASN A 673 -11.45 -7.58 -19.07
N LEU A 674 -12.59 -8.20 -18.73
CA LEU A 674 -12.90 -9.57 -19.13
C LEU A 674 -13.14 -9.63 -20.64
N ALA A 675 -12.61 -10.69 -21.28
CA ALA A 675 -12.61 -10.82 -22.73
C ALA A 675 -14.03 -10.81 -23.31
N PRO A 676 -14.26 -10.23 -24.51
CA PRO A 676 -15.55 -10.32 -25.18
C PRO A 676 -16.02 -11.76 -25.33
N GLY A 677 -17.25 -12.05 -24.88
CA GLY A 677 -17.82 -13.40 -24.92
C GLY A 677 -17.52 -14.27 -23.69
N ASP A 678 -16.75 -13.77 -22.71
CA ASP A 678 -16.62 -14.43 -21.41
C ASP A 678 -18.01 -14.49 -20.72
N PRO A 679 -18.48 -15.67 -20.29
CA PRO A 679 -19.79 -15.79 -19.64
C PRO A 679 -19.89 -15.05 -18.30
N ASN A 680 -18.76 -14.73 -17.67
CA ASN A 680 -18.70 -14.01 -16.39
C ASN A 680 -18.45 -12.51 -16.57
N LYS A 681 -18.44 -12.02 -17.82
CA LYS A 681 -18.31 -10.58 -18.10
C LYS A 681 -19.47 -9.81 -17.50
N ASP A 682 -20.69 -10.30 -17.68
CA ASP A 682 -21.83 -9.88 -16.88
C ASP A 682 -21.69 -10.51 -15.48
N ALA A 683 -21.28 -9.72 -14.50
CA ALA A 683 -21.07 -10.19 -13.13
C ALA A 683 -22.38 -10.57 -12.41
N GLN A 684 -23.56 -10.20 -12.91
CA GLN A 684 -24.86 -10.41 -12.27
C GLN A 684 -24.94 -9.92 -10.82
N ASN A 685 -24.33 -8.78 -10.53
CA ASN A 685 -24.46 -8.07 -9.26
C ASN A 685 -25.60 -7.06 -9.34
N ASP A 686 -26.84 -7.54 -9.44
CA ASP A 686 -27.99 -6.67 -9.66
C ASP A 686 -28.59 -6.14 -8.35
N ASN A 687 -29.18 -4.95 -8.40
CA ASN A 687 -29.92 -4.32 -7.30
C ASN A 687 -29.06 -4.09 -6.04
N ILE A 688 -27.76 -3.88 -6.22
CA ILE A 688 -26.82 -3.53 -5.15
C ILE A 688 -27.19 -2.18 -4.55
N LYS A 689 -27.05 -2.05 -3.23
CA LYS A 689 -27.17 -0.76 -2.54
C LYS A 689 -25.92 -0.45 -1.74
N VAL A 690 -25.34 0.72 -1.96
CA VAL A 690 -24.27 1.29 -1.13
C VAL A 690 -24.82 2.58 -0.52
N MET A 691 -25.17 2.55 0.77
CA MET A 691 -25.85 3.68 1.40
C MET A 691 -25.39 4.02 2.81
N HIS A 692 -25.40 5.30 3.18
CA HIS A 692 -25.08 5.75 4.54
C HIS A 692 -23.68 5.31 4.99
N ASN A 693 -22.70 5.28 4.09
CA ASN A 693 -21.30 4.98 4.43
C ASN A 693 -20.46 6.26 4.44
N GLN A 694 -19.41 6.26 5.25
CA GLN A 694 -18.28 7.17 5.08
C GLN A 694 -17.17 6.40 4.38
N ILE A 695 -16.82 6.78 3.15
CA ILE A 695 -15.80 6.12 2.32
C ILE A 695 -14.65 7.12 2.13
N LEU A 696 -13.63 6.98 2.97
CA LEU A 696 -12.67 8.04 3.25
C LEU A 696 -11.25 7.57 2.93
N ALA A 697 -10.46 8.35 2.21
CA ALA A 697 -9.02 8.10 2.09
C ALA A 697 -8.68 6.67 1.59
N ASN A 698 -9.34 6.22 0.52
CA ASN A 698 -9.04 4.94 -0.14
C ASN A 698 -8.44 5.13 -1.54
N GLY A 699 -7.64 4.15 -1.97
CA GLY A 699 -6.84 4.24 -3.18
C GLY A 699 -7.11 3.14 -4.20
N GLY A 700 -7.07 3.47 -5.48
CA GLY A 700 -7.09 2.56 -6.63
C GLY A 700 -5.89 2.73 -7.56
N THR A 701 -5.23 1.64 -7.97
CA THR A 701 -4.12 1.70 -8.95
C THR A 701 -4.57 1.56 -10.41
N ASN A 702 -5.70 0.90 -10.67
CA ASN A 702 -6.25 0.65 -12.00
C ASN A 702 -7.77 0.85 -11.93
N LEU A 703 -8.25 2.08 -11.70
CA LEU A 703 -9.65 2.39 -11.30
C LEU A 703 -9.93 1.91 -9.87
N ALA A 704 -11.15 2.06 -9.35
CA ALA A 704 -11.62 3.37 -8.88
C ALA A 704 -10.87 3.76 -7.58
N GLY A 705 -11.01 4.98 -7.07
CA GLY A 705 -10.50 5.26 -5.71
C GLY A 705 -11.39 4.66 -4.62
N ALA A 706 -12.67 5.06 -4.57
CA ALA A 706 -13.63 4.55 -3.59
C ALA A 706 -14.49 3.39 -4.10
N ILE A 707 -15.31 3.59 -5.13
CA ILE A 707 -16.26 2.58 -5.63
C ILE A 707 -16.03 2.28 -7.11
N GLY A 708 -15.65 1.05 -7.43
CA GLY A 708 -15.57 0.51 -8.79
C GLY A 708 -16.79 -0.33 -9.16
N ILE A 709 -17.48 0.06 -10.23
CA ILE A 709 -18.66 -0.63 -10.78
C ILE A 709 -18.29 -1.13 -12.17
N PHE A 710 -18.24 -2.45 -12.34
CA PHE A 710 -17.88 -3.09 -13.60
C PHE A 710 -19.08 -3.86 -14.19
N ASP A 711 -18.91 -4.31 -15.45
CA ASP A 711 -19.94 -5.00 -16.25
C ASP A 711 -20.84 -5.93 -15.43
N GLY A 712 -22.16 -5.78 -15.63
CA GLY A 712 -23.16 -6.63 -14.98
C GLY A 712 -23.46 -6.26 -13.52
N THR A 713 -23.27 -4.99 -13.14
CA THR A 713 -23.73 -4.47 -11.83
C THR A 713 -24.97 -3.62 -12.04
N GLU A 714 -26.12 -4.24 -12.33
CA GLU A 714 -27.27 -3.52 -12.87
C GLU A 714 -28.18 -2.98 -11.76
N ARG A 715 -28.90 -1.88 -12.04
CA ARG A 715 -29.89 -1.30 -11.09
C ARG A 715 -29.29 -0.97 -9.72
N TYR A 716 -28.00 -0.63 -9.67
CA TYR A 716 -27.36 -0.25 -8.42
C TYR A 716 -27.91 1.10 -7.89
N GLU A 717 -27.82 1.29 -6.59
CA GLU A 717 -28.12 2.55 -5.92
C GLU A 717 -26.96 2.94 -4.99
N ILE A 718 -26.29 4.04 -5.32
CA ILE A 718 -25.25 4.65 -4.47
C ILE A 718 -25.83 5.93 -3.90
N ALA A 719 -26.18 5.92 -2.61
CA ALA A 719 -26.90 7.06 -2.03
C ALA A 719 -26.60 7.38 -0.57
N TYR A 720 -26.66 8.66 -0.21
CA TYR A 720 -26.45 9.13 1.17
C TYR A 720 -25.07 8.77 1.74
N ASN A 721 -24.04 8.66 0.88
CA ASN A 721 -22.68 8.42 1.33
C ASN A 721 -21.87 9.71 1.35
N ASP A 722 -20.88 9.75 2.23
CA ASP A 722 -19.77 10.69 2.17
C ASP A 722 -18.58 10.00 1.51
N LEU A 723 -18.15 10.50 0.35
CA LEU A 723 -16.97 10.02 -0.38
C LEU A 723 -15.92 11.12 -0.39
N CYS A 724 -14.85 10.95 0.39
CA CYS A 724 -13.86 12.00 0.58
C CYS A 724 -12.42 11.52 0.56
N GLY A 725 -11.55 12.32 -0.07
CA GLY A 725 -10.11 12.08 -0.03
C GLY A 725 -9.69 10.80 -0.75
N ASN A 726 -10.55 10.21 -1.59
CA ASN A 726 -10.23 8.99 -2.30
C ASN A 726 -9.43 9.30 -3.56
N TYR A 727 -8.48 8.42 -3.86
CA TYR A 727 -7.50 8.60 -4.92
C TYR A 727 -7.58 7.47 -5.94
N SER A 728 -7.56 7.81 -7.23
CA SER A 728 -7.37 6.83 -8.31
C SER A 728 -6.20 7.24 -9.19
N ALA A 729 -5.35 6.27 -9.54
CA ALA A 729 -4.29 6.47 -10.52
C ALA A 729 -4.79 6.48 -11.98
N GLU A 730 -6.04 6.07 -12.22
CA GLU A 730 -6.68 6.07 -13.54
C GLU A 730 -8.01 6.84 -13.42
N TYR A 731 -9.17 6.23 -13.68
CA TYR A 731 -10.46 6.92 -13.65
C TYR A 731 -11.24 6.82 -12.34
N GLY A 732 -11.92 7.91 -11.98
CA GLY A 732 -12.94 7.90 -10.93
C GLY A 732 -12.33 7.91 -9.53
N GLY A 733 -11.99 9.09 -9.02
CA GLY A 733 -11.44 9.23 -7.66
C GLY A 733 -12.44 8.75 -6.60
N ALA A 734 -13.70 9.18 -6.67
CA ALA A 734 -14.75 8.68 -5.77
C ALA A 734 -15.48 7.46 -6.34
N ILE A 735 -16.03 7.60 -7.55
CA ILE A 735 -16.83 6.55 -8.19
C ILE A 735 -16.33 6.36 -9.62
N SER A 736 -16.02 5.12 -9.99
CA SER A 736 -15.75 4.72 -11.36
C SER A 736 -16.77 3.68 -11.80
N HIS A 737 -17.74 4.11 -12.60
CA HIS A 737 -18.59 3.22 -13.38
C HIS A 737 -17.88 2.99 -14.71
N TYR A 738 -17.35 1.79 -14.91
CA TYR A 738 -16.54 1.45 -16.08
C TYR A 738 -17.01 0.12 -16.67
N GLY A 739 -17.80 0.20 -17.74
CA GLY A 739 -18.46 -0.95 -18.36
C GLY A 739 -19.99 -0.85 -18.37
N TYR A 740 -20.64 -1.76 -19.06
CA TYR A 740 -22.08 -1.78 -19.26
C TYR A 740 -22.82 -2.27 -18.00
N SER A 741 -23.34 -1.32 -17.21
CA SER A 741 -24.10 -1.56 -15.97
C SER A 741 -25.36 -0.67 -15.92
N PRO A 742 -26.38 -0.98 -16.73
CA PRO A 742 -27.53 -0.10 -16.94
C PRO A 742 -28.45 0.06 -15.72
N GLN A 743 -29.25 1.13 -15.75
CA GLN A 743 -30.33 1.44 -14.79
C GLN A 743 -29.83 1.77 -13.38
N GLY A 744 -28.56 2.11 -13.22
CA GLY A 744 -27.99 2.56 -11.96
C GLY A 744 -28.43 3.97 -11.56
N SER A 745 -28.31 4.27 -10.27
CA SER A 745 -28.57 5.61 -9.71
C SER A 745 -27.50 6.04 -8.71
N ILE A 746 -27.06 7.29 -8.81
CA ILE A 746 -26.08 7.91 -7.90
C ILE A 746 -26.71 9.19 -7.36
N HIS A 747 -27.11 9.21 -6.09
CA HIS A 747 -27.83 10.36 -5.57
C HIS A 747 -27.67 10.67 -4.09
N ASN A 748 -27.91 11.92 -3.70
CA ASN A 748 -27.85 12.36 -2.30
C ASN A 748 -26.48 12.08 -1.64
N ASN A 749 -25.40 11.97 -2.41
CA ASN A 749 -24.06 11.80 -1.87
C ASN A 749 -23.34 13.14 -1.74
N ARG A 750 -22.37 13.20 -0.83
CA ARG A 750 -21.36 14.25 -0.79
C ARG A 750 -20.04 13.68 -1.32
N VAL A 751 -19.59 14.18 -2.47
CA VAL A 751 -18.40 13.73 -3.18
C VAL A 751 -17.39 14.87 -3.19
N TYR A 752 -16.36 14.79 -2.35
CA TYR A 752 -15.48 15.94 -2.15
C TYR A 752 -14.00 15.62 -1.88
N PHE A 753 -13.10 16.47 -2.36
CA PHE A 753 -11.65 16.29 -2.22
C PHE A 753 -11.13 14.94 -2.75
N ASN A 754 -11.80 14.33 -3.73
CA ASN A 754 -11.30 13.14 -4.40
C ASN A 754 -10.41 13.53 -5.58
N HIS A 755 -9.47 12.65 -5.93
CA HIS A 755 -8.50 12.90 -6.99
C HIS A 755 -8.39 11.69 -7.93
N SER A 756 -8.39 11.97 -9.23
CA SER A 756 -7.98 11.04 -10.27
C SER A 756 -6.77 11.59 -11.01
N MET A 757 -5.73 10.77 -11.17
CA MET A 757 -4.54 11.10 -11.97
C MET A 757 -4.78 11.12 -13.47
N ASP A 758 -5.89 10.53 -13.92
CA ASP A 758 -6.33 10.59 -15.29
C ASP A 758 -7.65 11.41 -15.32
N GLU A 759 -8.78 10.80 -15.68
CA GLU A 759 -10.06 11.48 -15.82
C GLU A 759 -11.09 11.18 -14.69
N GLY A 760 -11.99 12.13 -14.41
CA GLY A 760 -13.14 11.89 -13.54
C GLY A 760 -12.79 11.95 -12.04
N GLY A 761 -12.36 13.11 -11.54
CA GLY A 761 -11.94 13.29 -10.15
C GLY A 761 -12.99 12.87 -9.13
N GLY A 762 -14.23 13.34 -9.31
CA GLY A 762 -15.38 12.89 -8.52
C GLY A 762 -15.97 11.59 -9.04
N ILE A 763 -16.71 11.67 -10.15
CA ILE A 763 -17.47 10.54 -10.72
C ILE A 763 -17.06 10.32 -12.18
N MET A 764 -16.75 9.08 -12.53
CA MET A 764 -16.57 8.61 -13.91
C MET A 764 -17.72 7.72 -14.33
N ILE A 765 -18.28 7.97 -15.52
CA ILE A 765 -19.25 7.12 -16.23
C ILE A 765 -18.67 6.76 -17.59
N ALA A 766 -18.13 5.56 -17.71
CA ALA A 766 -17.36 5.15 -18.86
C ALA A 766 -17.82 3.81 -19.43
N GLY A 767 -17.79 3.72 -20.75
CA GLY A 767 -17.78 2.42 -21.42
C GLY A 767 -16.42 1.77 -21.25
N GLU A 768 -16.40 0.45 -21.07
CA GLU A 768 -15.14 -0.29 -21.01
C GLU A 768 -14.38 -0.18 -22.33
N LEU A 769 -13.07 0.03 -22.26
CA LEU A 769 -12.18 0.16 -23.41
C LEU A 769 -12.09 -1.17 -24.19
N PRO A 770 -12.49 -1.21 -25.47
CA PRO A 770 -12.34 -2.40 -26.28
C PRO A 770 -10.86 -2.73 -26.56
N ARG A 771 -10.55 -4.03 -26.71
CA ARG A 771 -9.19 -4.51 -27.03
C ARG A 771 -8.55 -3.82 -28.25
N ASN A 772 -9.35 -3.42 -29.23
CA ASN A 772 -8.92 -2.61 -30.37
C ASN A 772 -9.87 -1.43 -30.56
N SER A 773 -9.67 -0.39 -29.75
CA SER A 773 -10.47 0.85 -29.75
C SER A 773 -10.42 1.62 -31.07
N ALA A 774 -9.44 1.36 -31.95
CA ALA A 774 -9.39 1.97 -33.27
C ALA A 774 -10.44 1.42 -34.25
N THR A 775 -10.98 0.21 -33.99
CA THR A 775 -11.90 -0.48 -34.90
C THR A 775 -13.15 -1.03 -34.24
N THR A 776 -13.19 -1.07 -32.90
CA THR A 776 -14.30 -1.63 -32.12
C THR A 776 -14.88 -0.55 -31.23
N LEU A 777 -16.20 -0.32 -31.35
CA LEU A 777 -16.93 0.60 -30.50
C LEU A 777 -17.13 -0.02 -29.10
N SER A 778 -16.98 0.79 -28.05
CA SER A 778 -17.33 0.36 -26.69
C SER A 778 -18.83 0.06 -26.60
N PRO A 779 -19.26 -0.97 -25.83
CA PRO A 779 -20.66 -1.16 -25.48
C PRO A 779 -21.25 0.04 -24.72
N GLY A 780 -20.41 0.91 -24.16
CA GLY A 780 -20.84 2.04 -23.35
C GLY A 780 -21.16 1.65 -21.90
N ALA A 781 -21.57 2.64 -21.11
CA ALA A 781 -21.88 2.45 -19.69
C ALA A 781 -23.32 1.93 -19.47
N GLY A 782 -24.22 2.14 -20.45
CA GLY A 782 -25.67 2.00 -20.23
C GLY A 782 -26.26 3.19 -19.45
N PRO A 783 -27.59 3.37 -19.42
CA PRO A 783 -28.22 4.55 -18.82
C PRO A 783 -28.05 4.62 -17.29
N VAL A 784 -27.72 5.80 -16.77
CA VAL A 784 -27.54 6.10 -15.35
C VAL A 784 -28.24 7.42 -14.99
N ASP A 785 -28.89 7.46 -13.83
CA ASP A 785 -29.45 8.68 -13.24
C ASP A 785 -28.51 9.21 -12.13
N ILE A 786 -28.08 10.46 -12.24
CA ILE A 786 -27.16 11.12 -11.29
C ILE A 786 -27.84 12.38 -10.75
N TYR A 787 -28.21 12.39 -9.47
CA TYR A 787 -29.04 13.49 -8.96
C TYR A 787 -28.91 13.84 -7.49
N ASN A 788 -29.26 15.06 -7.10
CA ASN A 788 -29.23 15.52 -5.70
C ASN A 788 -27.87 15.34 -5.00
N ASN A 789 -26.75 15.27 -5.73
CA ASN A 789 -25.42 15.15 -5.13
C ASN A 789 -24.78 16.53 -4.92
N ILE A 790 -23.90 16.63 -3.94
CA ILE A 790 -22.92 17.70 -3.83
C ILE A 790 -21.58 17.14 -4.29
N ILE A 791 -21.06 17.64 -5.40
CA ILE A 791 -19.82 17.19 -6.03
C ILE A 791 -18.87 18.38 -6.04
N GLN A 792 -17.92 18.41 -5.11
CA GLN A 792 -17.15 19.62 -4.84
C GLN A 792 -15.66 19.40 -4.60
N ALA A 793 -14.83 20.35 -5.05
CA ALA A 793 -13.39 20.36 -4.76
C ALA A 793 -12.67 19.05 -5.14
N ASN A 794 -13.16 18.34 -6.15
CA ASN A 794 -12.48 17.17 -6.71
C ASN A 794 -11.48 17.62 -7.78
N LEU A 795 -10.41 16.85 -7.96
CA LEU A 795 -9.33 17.11 -8.91
C LEU A 795 -9.24 15.97 -9.93
N SER A 796 -9.12 16.33 -11.21
CA SER A 796 -8.73 15.42 -12.27
C SER A 796 -7.52 15.99 -12.99
N ASN A 797 -6.53 15.13 -13.25
CA ASN A 797 -5.31 15.45 -13.99
C ASN A 797 -5.46 15.32 -15.51
N ASP A 798 -6.69 15.08 -15.99
CA ASP A 798 -7.14 15.31 -17.36
C ASP A 798 -8.60 15.82 -17.33
N ASP A 799 -9.53 15.19 -18.04
CA ASP A 799 -10.92 15.64 -18.22
C ASP A 799 -11.84 15.37 -17.00
N GLY A 800 -12.72 16.33 -16.69
CA GLY A 800 -13.88 16.07 -15.81
C GLY A 800 -13.55 16.04 -14.32
N GLY A 801 -13.30 17.20 -13.71
CA GLY A 801 -12.98 17.30 -12.29
C GLY A 801 -14.11 16.77 -11.39
N GLY A 802 -15.35 17.19 -11.65
CA GLY A 802 -16.54 16.74 -10.92
C GLY A 802 -17.16 15.46 -11.48
N LEU A 803 -17.58 15.48 -12.74
CA LEU A 803 -18.20 14.35 -13.44
C LEU A 803 -17.66 14.20 -14.86
N ARG A 804 -17.32 12.97 -15.23
CA ARG A 804 -16.80 12.62 -16.55
C ARG A 804 -17.66 11.54 -17.21
N PHE A 805 -17.99 11.74 -18.48
CA PHE A 805 -18.45 10.68 -19.37
C PHE A 805 -17.38 10.38 -20.41
N LEU A 806 -16.99 9.12 -20.56
CA LEU A 806 -15.98 8.67 -21.54
C LEU A 806 -16.47 7.44 -22.29
N MET A 807 -16.60 7.50 -23.63
CA MET A 807 -17.11 6.37 -24.42
C MET A 807 -18.44 5.82 -23.89
N ALA A 808 -19.28 6.67 -23.30
CA ALA A 808 -20.44 6.23 -22.54
C ALA A 808 -21.51 5.58 -23.44
N GLY A 809 -21.56 5.94 -24.72
CA GLY A 809 -22.45 5.38 -25.71
C GLY A 809 -23.79 6.09 -25.83
N ASN A 810 -24.60 5.66 -26.80
CA ASN A 810 -25.87 6.31 -27.16
C ASN A 810 -27.04 5.89 -26.25
N TYR A 811 -26.96 6.26 -24.97
CA TYR A 811 -27.99 6.00 -23.97
C TYR A 811 -28.56 7.29 -23.40
N ASN A 812 -29.75 7.21 -22.82
CA ASN A 812 -30.36 8.36 -22.13
C ASN A 812 -29.80 8.45 -20.71
N TYR A 813 -28.90 9.41 -20.49
CA TYR A 813 -28.37 9.74 -19.17
C TYR A 813 -29.14 10.91 -18.57
N ARG A 814 -29.42 10.90 -17.26
CA ARG A 814 -30.04 12.05 -16.60
C ARG A 814 -29.13 12.56 -15.49
N VAL A 815 -28.79 13.84 -15.56
CA VAL A 815 -27.96 14.53 -14.57
C VAL A 815 -28.75 15.72 -14.07
N TYR A 816 -29.25 15.68 -12.84
CA TYR A 816 -30.16 16.72 -12.36
C TYR A 816 -30.12 17.04 -10.87
N ASN A 817 -30.48 18.27 -10.50
CA ASN A 817 -30.48 18.74 -9.10
C ASN A 817 -29.14 18.56 -8.36
N ASN A 818 -28.01 18.47 -9.09
CA ASN A 818 -26.69 18.37 -8.47
C ASN A 818 -26.06 19.74 -8.28
N MET A 819 -25.12 19.82 -7.34
CA MET A 819 -24.21 20.95 -7.20
C MET A 819 -22.80 20.52 -7.58
N PHE A 820 -22.23 21.11 -8.63
CA PHE A 820 -20.84 20.91 -9.09
C PHE A 820 -20.02 22.16 -8.73
N LEU A 821 -19.26 22.10 -7.64
CA LEU A 821 -18.66 23.29 -7.00
C LEU A 821 -17.14 23.19 -6.84
N ASN A 822 -16.39 24.19 -7.31
CA ASN A 822 -14.94 24.29 -7.06
C ASN A 822 -14.12 23.07 -7.53
N ASN A 823 -14.61 22.29 -8.48
CA ASN A 823 -13.84 21.16 -9.01
C ASN A 823 -12.79 21.66 -10.00
N VAL A 824 -11.70 20.92 -10.14
CA VAL A 824 -10.57 21.26 -10.99
C VAL A 824 -10.31 20.13 -11.98
N SER A 825 -10.17 20.48 -13.24
CA SER A 825 -9.62 19.62 -14.30
C SER A 825 -8.37 20.29 -14.86
N THR A 826 -7.37 19.50 -15.24
CA THR A 826 -6.18 20.06 -15.89
C THR A 826 -6.33 20.20 -17.40
N HIS A 827 -7.41 19.69 -18.00
CA HIS A 827 -7.71 19.84 -19.42
C HIS A 827 -9.04 20.57 -19.64
N GLU A 828 -10.17 19.87 -19.58
CA GLU A 828 -11.50 20.43 -19.83
C GLU A 828 -12.59 19.89 -18.88
N GLY A 829 -13.64 20.68 -18.69
CA GLY A 829 -14.83 20.28 -17.93
C GLY A 829 -14.54 20.12 -16.44
N GLY A 830 -13.94 21.14 -15.81
CA GLY A 830 -13.73 21.17 -14.35
C GLY A 830 -14.97 20.72 -13.58
N GLY A 831 -16.15 21.22 -13.93
CA GLY A 831 -17.43 20.72 -13.42
C GLY A 831 -17.82 19.37 -14.04
N VAL A 832 -18.10 19.37 -15.35
CA VAL A 832 -18.59 18.21 -16.11
C VAL A 832 -17.91 18.13 -17.47
N SER A 833 -17.50 16.93 -17.91
CA SER A 833 -16.99 16.68 -19.27
C SER A 833 -17.74 15.53 -19.96
N LEU A 834 -18.14 15.74 -21.21
CA LEU A 834 -18.90 14.79 -22.03
C LEU A 834 -18.12 14.33 -23.27
N ASN A 835 -17.74 13.06 -23.31
CA ASN A 835 -17.19 12.40 -24.50
C ASN A 835 -18.02 11.16 -24.85
N ASP A 836 -18.38 11.04 -26.13
CA ASP A 836 -19.14 9.91 -26.67
C ASP A 836 -20.43 9.61 -25.88
N ALA A 837 -21.10 10.67 -25.42
CA ALA A 837 -22.33 10.65 -24.64
C ALA A 837 -23.41 11.54 -25.30
N PRO A 838 -23.94 11.16 -26.47
CA PRO A 838 -24.73 12.06 -27.31
C PRO A 838 -26.17 12.32 -26.82
N ARG A 839 -26.56 11.78 -25.66
CA ARG A 839 -27.92 11.89 -25.10
C ARG A 839 -27.90 12.06 -23.58
N VAL A 840 -27.29 13.16 -23.13
CA VAL A 840 -27.33 13.58 -21.72
C VAL A 840 -28.43 14.62 -21.52
N PHE A 841 -29.35 14.34 -20.59
CA PHE A 841 -30.32 15.31 -20.09
C PHE A 841 -29.75 15.97 -18.84
N PHE A 842 -29.30 17.22 -18.98
CA PHE A 842 -28.63 17.98 -17.93
C PHE A 842 -29.51 19.16 -17.48
N TYR A 843 -30.15 19.03 -16.32
CA TYR A 843 -31.15 20.00 -15.89
C TYR A 843 -31.21 20.26 -14.38
N ASN A 844 -31.63 21.46 -13.97
CA ASN A 844 -31.74 21.86 -12.56
C ASN A 844 -30.42 21.76 -11.77
N ASN A 845 -29.26 21.77 -12.43
CA ASN A 845 -27.97 21.70 -11.75
C ASN A 845 -27.43 23.11 -11.46
N THR A 846 -26.62 23.21 -10.41
CA THR A 846 -25.75 24.37 -10.16
C THR A 846 -24.31 23.98 -10.46
N VAL A 847 -23.67 24.66 -11.40
CA VAL A 847 -22.29 24.42 -11.83
C VAL A 847 -21.50 25.70 -11.64
N ALA A 848 -20.73 25.78 -10.56
CA ALA A 848 -20.08 27.02 -10.18
C ALA A 848 -18.66 26.87 -9.67
N LYS A 849 -17.85 27.91 -9.90
CA LYS A 849 -16.46 28.01 -9.41
C LYS A 849 -15.50 26.93 -9.88
N ASN A 850 -15.87 26.17 -10.90
CA ASN A 850 -15.02 25.10 -11.42
C ASN A 850 -13.89 25.71 -12.27
N LEU A 851 -12.75 25.04 -12.28
CA LEU A 851 -11.53 25.51 -12.95
C LEU A 851 -11.04 24.50 -13.98
N THR A 852 -10.50 25.01 -15.08
CA THR A 852 -9.60 24.27 -15.98
C THR A 852 -8.23 24.94 -16.00
N THR A 853 -7.13 24.18 -16.00
CA THR A 853 -5.76 24.76 -15.97
C THR A 853 -4.99 24.65 -17.27
N ALA A 854 -5.43 23.80 -18.22
CA ALA A 854 -4.73 23.49 -19.47
C ALA A 854 -3.31 22.90 -19.28
N THR A 855 -3.06 22.25 -18.15
CA THR A 855 -1.76 21.63 -17.80
C THR A 855 -1.70 20.13 -18.09
N ALA A 856 -2.80 19.50 -18.53
CA ALA A 856 -2.79 18.08 -18.90
C ALA A 856 -1.87 17.82 -20.10
N VAL A 857 -1.33 16.60 -20.19
CA VAL A 857 -0.50 16.18 -21.35
C VAL A 857 -1.28 16.16 -22.67
N THR A 858 -2.59 15.93 -22.58
CA THR A 858 -3.56 15.95 -23.69
C THR A 858 -3.97 17.37 -24.09
N SER A 859 -3.66 18.38 -23.26
CA SER A 859 -3.96 19.77 -23.54
C SER A 859 -2.98 20.38 -24.54
N ASN A 860 -3.45 21.37 -25.29
CA ASN A 860 -2.62 22.23 -26.14
C ASN A 860 -2.17 23.52 -25.42
N GLY A 861 -2.37 23.62 -24.10
CA GLY A 861 -2.07 24.78 -23.27
C GLY A 861 -3.06 25.94 -23.40
N GLN A 862 -4.05 25.85 -24.29
CA GLN A 862 -5.09 26.87 -24.44
C GLN A 862 -6.28 26.61 -23.50
N PRO A 863 -7.04 27.65 -23.13
CA PRO A 863 -8.25 27.49 -22.32
C PRO A 863 -9.28 26.57 -22.94
N ALA A 864 -9.96 25.79 -22.10
CA ALA A 864 -11.10 24.96 -22.44
C ALA A 864 -12.27 25.19 -21.46
N PRO A 865 -13.53 24.84 -21.81
CA PRO A 865 -14.71 25.10 -20.97
C PRO A 865 -14.55 24.55 -19.55
N ALA A 866 -14.81 25.37 -18.53
CA ALA A 866 -14.57 25.00 -17.13
C ALA A 866 -15.82 24.46 -16.43
N GLY A 867 -17.01 24.95 -16.77
CA GLY A 867 -18.26 24.45 -16.19
C GLY A 867 -18.69 23.11 -16.80
N LEU A 868 -19.19 23.13 -18.04
CA LEU A 868 -19.53 21.93 -18.81
C LEU A 868 -18.79 21.91 -20.15
N SER A 869 -17.93 20.93 -20.37
CA SER A 869 -17.27 20.67 -21.65
C SER A 869 -17.93 19.51 -22.39
N THR A 870 -17.89 19.57 -23.71
CA THR A 870 -18.16 18.41 -24.56
C THR A 870 -17.22 18.36 -25.76
N SER A 871 -17.12 17.20 -26.38
CA SER A 871 -16.30 16.96 -27.57
C SER A 871 -17.13 16.42 -28.75
N ARG A 872 -16.48 16.39 -29.91
CA ARG A 872 -16.96 15.58 -31.05
C ARG A 872 -17.11 14.12 -30.64
N ASN A 873 -18.08 13.45 -31.26
CA ASN A 873 -18.21 12.01 -31.13
C ASN A 873 -17.07 11.34 -31.90
N SER A 874 -16.59 10.20 -31.40
CA SER A 874 -15.66 9.34 -32.10
C SER A 874 -16.26 8.90 -33.43
N ALA A 875 -15.41 8.67 -34.43
CA ALA A 875 -15.86 8.22 -35.75
C ALA A 875 -16.65 6.90 -35.66
N LEU A 876 -16.28 6.03 -34.72
CA LEU A 876 -16.96 4.76 -34.47
C LEU A 876 -18.37 4.98 -33.91
N LEU A 877 -18.52 5.82 -32.87
CA LEU A 877 -19.84 6.12 -32.32
C LEU A 877 -20.70 6.84 -33.37
N GLN A 878 -20.16 7.86 -34.03
CA GLN A 878 -20.89 8.66 -35.02
C GLN A 878 -21.43 7.80 -36.18
N ALA A 879 -20.69 6.77 -36.60
CA ALA A 879 -21.13 5.84 -37.64
C ALA A 879 -22.37 5.02 -37.24
N THR A 880 -22.67 4.89 -35.94
CA THR A 880 -23.87 4.20 -35.44
C THR A 880 -25.07 5.12 -35.26
N LEU A 881 -24.86 6.44 -35.24
CA LEU A 881 -25.93 7.41 -35.00
C LEU A 881 -26.74 7.66 -36.28
N PRO A 882 -28.05 7.96 -36.17
CA PRO A 882 -28.82 8.49 -37.29
C PRO A 882 -28.17 9.73 -37.89
N ARG A 883 -28.21 9.88 -39.22
CA ARG A 883 -27.57 11.00 -39.96
C ARG A 883 -27.96 12.41 -39.51
N TRP A 884 -29.09 12.56 -38.82
CA TRP A 884 -29.58 13.84 -38.32
C TRP A 884 -29.09 14.16 -36.91
N MET A 885 -28.46 13.22 -36.20
CA MET A 885 -27.84 13.50 -34.91
C MET A 885 -26.55 14.32 -35.12
N PRO A 886 -26.26 15.28 -34.23
CA PRO A 886 -25.03 16.06 -34.27
C PRO A 886 -23.76 15.20 -34.30
N GLU A 887 -22.67 15.77 -34.83
CA GLU A 887 -21.33 15.14 -34.85
C GLU A 887 -20.59 15.22 -33.50
N TYR A 888 -21.25 15.76 -32.48
CA TYR A 888 -20.73 15.96 -31.14
C TYR A 888 -21.76 15.50 -30.12
N SER A 889 -21.34 15.37 -28.87
CA SER A 889 -22.24 15.01 -27.79
C SER A 889 -23.05 16.24 -27.39
N ASP A 890 -24.27 16.36 -27.94
CA ASP A 890 -25.15 17.52 -27.75
C ASP A 890 -26.15 17.27 -26.59
N PRO A 891 -25.89 17.78 -25.37
CA PRO A 891 -26.79 17.57 -24.23
C PRO A 891 -28.04 18.44 -24.32
N VAL A 892 -29.14 17.93 -23.74
CA VAL A 892 -30.30 18.76 -23.43
C VAL A 892 -30.01 19.56 -22.18
N LEU A 893 -29.91 20.88 -22.30
CA LEU A 893 -29.57 21.82 -21.23
C LEU A 893 -30.80 22.64 -20.83
N PHE A 894 -31.32 22.41 -19.62
CA PHE A 894 -32.55 23.06 -19.16
C PHE A 894 -32.49 23.50 -17.69
N ASN A 895 -32.84 24.75 -17.40
CA ASN A 895 -33.02 25.25 -16.02
C ASN A 895 -31.78 25.06 -15.13
N ASN A 896 -30.58 25.32 -15.65
CA ASN A 896 -29.35 25.22 -14.88
C ASN A 896 -28.86 26.60 -14.41
N ILE A 897 -27.93 26.60 -13.45
CA ILE A 897 -27.18 27.77 -13.02
C ILE A 897 -25.70 27.52 -13.30
N PHE A 898 -25.08 28.38 -14.10
CA PHE A 898 -23.64 28.42 -14.32
C PHE A 898 -23.09 29.76 -13.81
N TRP A 899 -22.05 29.70 -12.98
CA TRP A 899 -21.50 30.91 -12.37
C TRP A 899 -20.03 30.76 -11.97
N ASP A 900 -19.21 31.74 -12.32
CA ASP A 900 -17.81 31.84 -11.89
C ASP A 900 -16.95 30.64 -12.30
N ASN A 901 -17.28 29.97 -13.42
CA ASN A 901 -16.42 28.91 -13.98
C ASN A 901 -15.30 29.53 -14.80
N ARG A 902 -14.04 29.19 -14.52
CA ARG A 902 -12.86 29.92 -15.03
C ARG A 902 -11.92 28.98 -15.77
N ALA A 903 -11.50 29.41 -16.95
CA ALA A 903 -10.64 28.63 -17.83
C ALA A 903 -9.23 29.22 -17.89
N GLY A 904 -8.24 28.37 -17.62
CA GLY A 904 -6.83 28.73 -17.56
C GLY A 904 -6.08 28.51 -18.87
N THR A 905 -5.02 29.29 -19.08
CA THR A 905 -4.02 29.06 -20.12
C THR A 905 -2.72 28.63 -19.47
N TRP A 906 -2.03 27.64 -20.05
CA TRP A 906 -0.72 27.19 -19.63
C TRP A 906 0.33 27.51 -20.69
N ASP A 907 1.40 28.22 -20.30
CA ASP A 907 2.49 28.62 -21.19
C ASP A 907 3.76 27.75 -21.08
N GLY A 908 3.71 26.69 -20.26
CA GLY A 908 4.86 25.87 -19.90
C GLY A 908 5.51 26.23 -18.57
N ASN A 909 5.09 27.33 -17.93
CA ASN A 909 5.63 27.78 -16.65
C ASN A 909 4.57 28.26 -15.65
N THR A 910 3.52 28.96 -16.09
CA THR A 910 2.44 29.43 -15.19
C THR A 910 1.04 29.28 -15.79
N VAL A 911 0.05 29.15 -14.91
CA VAL A 911 -1.38 29.14 -15.29
C VAL A 911 -1.92 30.57 -15.13
N SER A 912 -2.55 31.10 -16.18
CA SER A 912 -3.17 32.43 -16.18
C SER A 912 -4.66 32.36 -16.56
N GLY A 913 -5.45 33.37 -16.19
CA GLY A 913 -6.86 33.50 -16.54
C GLY A 913 -7.84 32.89 -15.52
N ILE A 914 -7.36 32.18 -14.50
CA ILE A 914 -8.22 31.63 -13.43
C ILE A 914 -8.31 32.53 -12.17
N GLY A 915 -7.58 33.65 -12.17
CA GLY A 915 -7.56 34.61 -11.06
C GLY A 915 -6.65 34.18 -9.90
N LEU A 916 -5.49 33.59 -10.22
CA LEU A 916 -4.44 33.33 -9.22
C LEU A 916 -3.86 34.65 -8.69
N GLU A 917 -3.33 34.62 -7.47
CA GLU A 917 -2.61 35.76 -6.90
C GLU A 917 -1.37 36.09 -7.74
N GLY A 918 -1.23 37.36 -8.14
CA GLY A 918 -0.14 37.82 -9.00
C GLY A 918 -0.40 37.68 -10.50
N ASP A 919 -1.46 36.98 -10.93
CA ASP A 919 -1.87 36.94 -12.33
C ASP A 919 -2.54 38.27 -12.74
N THR A 920 -1.92 39.00 -13.65
CA THR A 920 -2.46 40.26 -14.18
C THR A 920 -3.47 40.06 -15.32
N SER A 921 -3.62 38.83 -15.81
CA SER A 921 -4.57 38.50 -16.87
C SER A 921 -6.00 38.64 -16.35
N PRO A 922 -6.94 39.13 -17.18
CA PRO A 922 -8.35 39.14 -16.79
C PRO A 922 -8.83 37.71 -16.53
N ILE A 923 -9.70 37.53 -15.54
CA ILE A 923 -10.35 36.24 -15.31
C ILE A 923 -11.13 35.87 -16.56
N PHE A 924 -10.88 34.67 -17.06
CA PHE A 924 -11.46 34.18 -18.27
C PHE A 924 -12.60 33.20 -17.95
N TYR A 925 -13.81 33.75 -17.92
CA TYR A 925 -15.04 32.98 -17.63
C TYR A 925 -15.45 32.11 -18.82
N TRP A 926 -15.69 30.82 -18.56
CA TRP A 926 -16.17 29.87 -19.56
C TRP A 926 -17.09 28.80 -18.95
N ASP A 927 -18.39 29.10 -18.97
CA ASP A 927 -19.42 28.26 -18.37
C ASP A 927 -19.65 26.95 -19.11
N MET A 928 -19.70 26.97 -20.44
CA MET A 928 -19.91 25.77 -21.23
C MET A 928 -19.38 25.87 -22.66
N GLY A 929 -19.17 24.75 -23.33
CA GLY A 929 -18.91 24.73 -24.77
C GLY A 929 -18.42 23.41 -25.30
N VAL A 930 -18.22 23.37 -26.62
CA VAL A 930 -17.45 22.30 -27.29
C VAL A 930 -15.99 22.70 -27.26
N SER A 931 -15.10 21.83 -26.78
CA SER A 931 -13.72 22.20 -26.49
C SER A 931 -12.91 22.64 -27.72
N ASP A 932 -13.19 22.06 -28.89
CA ASP A 932 -12.59 22.46 -30.16
C ASP A 932 -13.21 23.72 -30.81
N LEU A 933 -14.23 24.32 -30.16
CA LEU A 933 -14.98 25.48 -30.63
C LEU A 933 -15.69 25.33 -31.99
N THR A 934 -15.80 24.11 -32.54
CA THR A 934 -16.44 23.92 -33.85
C THR A 934 -17.96 24.08 -33.77
N TYR A 935 -18.55 23.75 -32.62
CA TYR A 935 -20.00 23.75 -32.41
C TYR A 935 -20.37 24.56 -31.17
N LEU A 936 -21.67 24.88 -31.04
CA LEU A 936 -22.22 25.68 -29.95
C LEU A 936 -23.35 24.92 -29.25
N LEU A 937 -23.45 25.09 -27.93
CA LEU A 937 -24.48 24.49 -27.11
C LEU A 937 -25.75 25.35 -27.06
N SER A 938 -26.91 24.73 -26.83
CA SER A 938 -28.22 25.40 -26.83
C SER A 938 -28.91 25.36 -25.46
N PRO A 939 -28.41 26.10 -24.46
CA PRO A 939 -29.02 26.15 -23.13
C PRO A 939 -30.39 26.84 -23.17
N THR A 940 -31.37 26.31 -22.44
CA THR A 940 -32.72 26.88 -22.29
C THR A 940 -33.05 27.09 -20.82
N TYR A 941 -33.73 28.18 -20.45
CA TYR A 941 -34.07 28.55 -19.06
C TYR A 941 -32.88 28.58 -18.11
N THR A 942 -31.68 28.77 -18.64
CA THR A 942 -30.42 28.61 -17.90
C THR A 942 -29.82 29.98 -17.59
N LEU A 943 -29.36 30.16 -16.35
CA LEU A 943 -28.59 31.32 -15.93
C LEU A 943 -27.10 31.08 -16.22
N MET A 944 -26.45 31.97 -16.95
CA MET A 944 -25.03 31.90 -17.30
C MET A 944 -24.35 33.26 -17.07
N GLN A 945 -23.06 33.24 -16.79
CA GLN A 945 -22.24 34.45 -16.67
C GLN A 945 -21.73 34.93 -18.04
N THR A 946 -21.51 34.00 -18.99
CA THR A 946 -21.01 34.30 -20.34
C THR A 946 -21.81 33.59 -21.41
N ALA A 947 -21.94 34.20 -22.59
CA ALA A 947 -22.55 33.59 -23.78
C ALA A 947 -21.57 32.69 -24.56
N ARG A 948 -20.27 32.68 -24.20
CA ARG A 948 -19.25 31.94 -24.94
C ARG A 948 -19.57 30.44 -24.96
N GLY A 949 -19.46 29.83 -26.14
CA GLY A 949 -19.76 28.41 -26.35
C GLY A 949 -21.25 28.07 -26.44
N SER A 950 -22.13 29.07 -26.39
CA SER A 950 -23.58 28.91 -26.55
C SER A 950 -24.11 29.62 -27.79
N VAL A 951 -25.21 29.11 -28.35
CA VAL A 951 -25.94 29.78 -29.43
C VAL A 951 -26.54 31.09 -28.92
N PRO A 952 -26.61 32.15 -29.75
CA PRO A 952 -27.36 33.35 -29.39
C PRO A 952 -28.83 33.01 -29.09
N ASP A 953 -29.36 33.52 -27.99
CA ASP A 953 -30.76 33.31 -27.61
C ASP A 953 -31.61 34.57 -27.87
N PRO A 954 -32.23 34.69 -29.06
CA PRO A 954 -33.08 35.82 -29.39
C PRO A 954 -34.41 35.86 -28.62
N ASP A 955 -34.83 34.74 -28.01
CA ASP A 955 -36.09 34.61 -27.28
C ASP A 955 -35.92 34.89 -25.77
N GLY A 956 -34.66 35.03 -25.31
CA GLY A 956 -34.32 35.41 -23.93
C GLY A 956 -34.59 34.30 -22.91
N THR A 957 -34.58 33.04 -23.34
CA THR A 957 -34.76 31.89 -22.46
C THR A 957 -33.51 31.57 -21.63
N ALA A 958 -32.32 31.91 -22.08
CA ALA A 958 -31.06 31.85 -21.36
C ALA A 958 -30.68 33.26 -20.90
N LEU A 959 -30.51 33.41 -19.58
CA LEU A 959 -30.18 34.68 -18.96
C LEU A 959 -28.67 34.82 -18.84
N ILE A 960 -28.10 35.86 -19.46
CA ILE A 960 -26.66 36.14 -19.42
C ILE A 960 -26.40 37.33 -18.49
N CYS A 961 -25.63 37.09 -17.43
CA CYS A 961 -25.22 38.09 -16.44
C CYS A 961 -23.77 38.53 -16.69
N ASP A 962 -23.50 39.14 -17.84
CA ASP A 962 -22.16 39.60 -18.25
C ASP A 962 -21.87 41.07 -17.88
N GLY A 963 -22.78 41.73 -17.17
CA GLY A 963 -22.66 43.14 -16.78
C GLY A 963 -22.92 44.16 -17.89
N THR A 964 -23.35 43.74 -19.09
CA THR A 964 -23.59 44.65 -20.24
C THR A 964 -25.01 45.23 -20.33
N GLY A 965 -25.87 44.97 -19.34
CA GLY A 965 -27.16 45.66 -19.19
C GLY A 965 -28.34 45.08 -19.98
N SER A 966 -28.18 43.94 -20.65
CA SER A 966 -29.26 43.22 -21.34
C SER A 966 -29.85 42.05 -20.53
N ALA A 967 -29.99 42.20 -19.21
CA ALA A 967 -30.74 41.25 -18.39
C ALA A 967 -32.24 41.45 -18.68
N GLY A 968 -32.81 40.56 -19.50
CA GLY A 968 -34.22 40.56 -19.91
C GLY A 968 -35.18 40.58 -18.72
N THR A 969 -36.18 41.44 -18.82
CA THR A 969 -37.18 41.84 -17.81
C THR A 969 -38.24 40.80 -17.44
N ASN A 970 -37.92 39.50 -17.36
CA ASN A 970 -38.87 38.49 -16.88
C ASN A 970 -38.24 37.63 -15.78
N ILE A 971 -38.25 38.18 -14.56
CA ILE A 971 -37.88 37.47 -13.32
C ILE A 971 -39.18 37.19 -12.57
N ILE A 972 -39.62 35.92 -12.51
CA ILE A 972 -40.17 35.23 -11.32
C ILE A 972 -39.83 33.75 -11.46
#